data_AF-A0A8T2GYD2-F1
#
_entry.id   AF-A0A8T2GYD2-F1
#
_cell.length_a   1.000
_cell.length_b   1.000
_cell.length_c   1.000
_cell.angle_alpha   90.00
_cell.angle_beta   90.00
_cell.angle_gamma   90.00
#
_symmetry.space_group_name_H-M   'P 1'
#
loop_
_entity.id
_entity.type
_entity.pdbx_description
1 polymer ?
#
loop_
_entity_poly.entity_id
_entity_poly.type
_entity_poly.pdbx_seq_one_letter_code
_entity_poly.pdbx_strand_id
1 'polypeptide(L)'
;MSMAVDMSSKQPTKDFFSSPALSLSLAGIFRNASSGSTNPEEDFLGRRVVDDEDRTVEMSSENSGPTRSRSEEDLEGEDHEDEEEEEEDKGNKRKRKKYHRHTTDQIRHMEALFKETPHPDEKQRQQLSKQLGLAPRQVKFWFQNRRTQIKAIQERHENSLLKAELEKLREENKAMRESFSKANSSCPNCGGGPDDLHLENSKLKAELDKLRAALGRTPYPLQASCSDDQEHRLGSLDFYTGVFALEKSRIAEIANRATLELQKMATSGEPLWLRSVETGREILNYDEYLKEFPQAQASSFPGRKTIEASRDAGIVFMDAHKLAQSFMDVGQWKEMFACLISKAATVDVIRQGEGPSRIDGAIQLMFGEMQLLTPVVPTREVYFVRSCRQLSPEKWAIVDVSVSVEDCNTENEASLLKCRKLPSGCIIEDTSNGHSKVTWVEHLDVSASTVQPLFRSLVNTGLAFGARHWVATLQLHCERLVFFMATNVPTKDSLGVTTLAGRKSVLKMAQRMTQSFYRAIAASSYHQWTKITTKTGQDMRVSSRKNLHDPGEPTGVIVCASSSLWLPVSPTLLFDFFRDEARRHEWDALSNGAHVQSIASLSKGQDRGNSVAIQTVKSREKSIWVLQDSSTNSYESVVVYAPVDINTTQLVLAGHDPSNIQILPSGFSIIPDGVESRPLVITSTQDDRNSQGGSLLTLALQTLINPSPAAKLNMESVESVTSLVSVTLHNIKRSLQIEDC
;
A
#
# COMPACT_ATOMS: atom_id res chain seq x y z
N MET A 1 5.38 -32.82 -58.02
CA MET A 1 4.66 -33.59 -56.99
C MET A 1 5.48 -33.49 -55.72
N SER A 2 5.14 -32.56 -54.83
CA SER A 2 4.40 -32.78 -53.56
C SER A 2 5.38 -33.09 -52.43
N MET A 3 5.49 -32.41 -51.29
CA MET A 3 4.78 -31.28 -50.66
C MET A 3 5.76 -30.68 -49.64
N ALA A 4 5.68 -29.36 -49.42
CA ALA A 4 6.40 -28.66 -48.36
C ALA A 4 5.72 -28.88 -46.99
N VAL A 5 6.52 -29.02 -45.93
CA VAL A 5 6.07 -28.96 -44.54
C VAL A 5 6.65 -27.69 -43.92
N ASP A 6 5.76 -26.76 -43.60
CA ASP A 6 5.99 -25.50 -42.91
C ASP A 6 6.06 -25.77 -41.39
N MET A 7 7.12 -25.33 -40.72
CA MET A 7 7.28 -25.40 -39.26
C MET A 7 7.28 -23.99 -38.68
N SER A 8 6.08 -23.49 -38.38
CA SER A 8 5.84 -22.30 -37.57
C SER A 8 5.49 -22.70 -36.13
N SER A 9 6.46 -22.67 -35.22
CA SER A 9 6.21 -22.84 -33.78
C SER A 9 5.84 -21.49 -33.15
N LYS A 10 4.55 -21.15 -33.20
CA LYS A 10 3.94 -20.15 -32.30
C LYS A 10 3.71 -20.83 -30.94
N GLN A 11 4.35 -20.32 -29.89
CA GLN A 11 4.02 -20.72 -28.51
C GLN A 11 2.63 -20.18 -28.16
N PRO A 12 1.66 -21.03 -27.77
CA PRO A 12 0.39 -20.58 -27.23
C PRO A 12 0.57 -20.18 -25.77
N THR A 13 -0.01 -19.04 -25.42
CA THR A 13 -0.32 -18.61 -24.05
C THR A 13 -1.02 -19.76 -23.33
N LYS A 14 -0.35 -20.37 -22.34
CA LYS A 14 -0.99 -21.34 -21.45
C LYS A 14 -1.98 -20.59 -20.57
N ASP A 15 -3.25 -20.82 -20.82
CA ASP A 15 -4.36 -20.53 -19.91
C ASP A 15 -4.07 -21.13 -18.52
N PHE A 16 -3.86 -20.26 -17.53
CA PHE A 16 -3.75 -20.63 -16.11
C PHE A 16 -5.12 -20.64 -15.42
N PHE A 17 -6.18 -21.05 -16.12
CA PHE A 17 -7.50 -21.26 -15.54
C PHE A 17 -7.69 -22.74 -15.20
N SER A 18 -7.39 -23.13 -13.96
CA SER A 18 -7.80 -24.45 -13.48
C SER A 18 -9.30 -24.47 -13.19
N SER A 19 -10.04 -25.06 -14.14
CA SER A 19 -11.43 -25.55 -14.10
C SER A 19 -12.57 -24.56 -14.49
N PRO A 20 -13.21 -24.76 -15.66
CA PRO A 20 -14.42 -24.03 -16.08
C PRO A 20 -15.63 -24.22 -15.14
N ALA A 21 -15.61 -25.26 -14.31
CA ALA A 21 -16.73 -25.63 -13.44
C ALA A 21 -16.95 -24.63 -12.29
N LEU A 22 -15.88 -24.00 -11.77
CA LEU A 22 -16.01 -22.97 -10.74
C LEU A 22 -16.49 -21.63 -11.34
N SER A 23 -16.04 -21.28 -12.55
CA SER A 23 -16.45 -20.05 -13.25
C SER A 23 -17.95 -20.02 -13.55
N LEU A 24 -18.52 -21.14 -14.03
CA LEU A 24 -19.95 -21.22 -14.36
C LEU A 24 -20.87 -21.31 -13.13
N SER A 25 -20.43 -21.96 -12.04
CA SER A 25 -21.23 -22.01 -10.80
C SER A 25 -21.20 -20.69 -10.02
N LEU A 26 -20.16 -19.87 -10.20
CA LEU A 26 -20.01 -18.57 -9.52
C LEU A 26 -20.77 -17.45 -10.23
N ALA A 27 -20.88 -17.49 -11.56
CA ALA A 27 -21.67 -16.52 -12.34
C ALA A 27 -23.18 -16.55 -12.01
N GLY A 28 -23.71 -17.69 -11.53
CA GLY A 28 -25.12 -17.84 -11.16
C GLY A 28 -25.51 -17.23 -9.81
N ILE A 29 -24.54 -17.04 -8.89
CA ILE A 29 -24.81 -16.59 -7.51
C ILE A 29 -25.21 -15.11 -7.46
N PHE A 30 -24.61 -14.27 -8.32
CA PHE A 30 -24.87 -12.83 -8.35
C PHE A 30 -26.06 -12.45 -9.26
N ARG A 31 -26.54 -13.35 -10.13
CA ARG A 31 -27.69 -13.08 -11.01
C ARG A 31 -29.05 -13.32 -10.36
N ASN A 32 -29.14 -14.16 -9.33
CA ASN A 32 -30.44 -14.62 -8.79
C ASN A 32 -31.02 -13.78 -7.64
N ALA A 33 -30.49 -12.58 -7.38
CA ALA A 33 -31.07 -11.66 -6.39
C ALA A 33 -32.12 -10.68 -6.96
N SER A 34 -32.45 -10.73 -8.25
CA SER A 34 -33.48 -9.89 -8.87
C SER A 34 -34.36 -10.66 -9.85
N SER A 35 -35.58 -10.98 -9.40
CA SER A 35 -36.82 -11.21 -10.17
C SER A 35 -36.85 -12.25 -11.31
N GLY A 36 -37.60 -13.33 -11.08
CA GLY A 36 -38.86 -13.66 -11.79
C GLY A 36 -38.87 -13.93 -13.30
N SER A 37 -38.90 -15.22 -13.66
CA SER A 37 -39.71 -15.86 -14.74
C SER A 37 -40.10 -15.04 -15.99
N THR A 38 -39.55 -15.41 -17.16
CA THR A 38 -40.29 -15.92 -18.35
C THR A 38 -39.33 -16.34 -19.48
N ASN A 39 -39.77 -17.28 -20.33
CA ASN A 39 -39.03 -18.07 -21.34
C ASN A 39 -38.31 -17.28 -22.45
N PRO A 40 -37.32 -17.88 -23.16
CA PRO A 40 -36.79 -17.37 -24.42
C PRO A 40 -37.37 -18.11 -25.64
N GLU A 41 -37.66 -17.36 -26.71
CA GLU A 41 -37.72 -17.87 -28.08
C GLU A 41 -36.53 -17.32 -28.88
N GLU A 42 -36.00 -18.18 -29.75
CA GLU A 42 -34.91 -17.95 -30.69
C GLU A 42 -35.36 -17.05 -31.85
N ASP A 43 -34.48 -16.21 -32.42
CA ASP A 43 -34.24 -16.26 -33.87
C ASP A 43 -33.00 -15.49 -34.40
N PHE A 44 -32.67 -15.87 -35.62
CA PHE A 44 -31.47 -15.79 -36.46
C PHE A 44 -31.01 -14.42 -37.07
N LEU A 45 -29.68 -14.36 -37.35
CA LEU A 45 -28.90 -13.72 -38.46
C LEU A 45 -28.80 -12.20 -38.70
N GLY A 46 -27.54 -11.71 -38.66
CA GLY A 46 -26.84 -11.28 -39.89
C GLY A 46 -26.47 -9.79 -40.11
N ARG A 47 -25.13 -9.55 -40.18
CA ARG A 47 -24.40 -8.86 -41.29
C ARG A 47 -23.98 -7.36 -41.17
N ARG A 48 -22.68 -7.17 -41.50
CA ARG A 48 -21.94 -6.07 -42.21
C ARG A 48 -21.34 -4.87 -41.47
N VAL A 49 -20.00 -4.90 -41.46
CA VAL A 49 -18.98 -3.89 -41.80
C VAL A 49 -19.48 -2.59 -42.46
N VAL A 50 -19.00 -1.44 -41.95
CA VAL A 50 -18.62 -0.23 -42.72
C VAL A 50 -17.49 0.52 -41.95
N ASP A 51 -16.41 0.87 -42.68
CA ASP A 51 -15.31 1.79 -42.33
C ASP A 51 -15.77 3.26 -42.30
N ASP A 52 -15.18 4.13 -41.47
CA ASP A 52 -14.87 5.51 -41.90
C ASP A 52 -13.89 6.25 -40.97
N GLU A 53 -13.38 7.35 -41.50
CA GLU A 53 -12.02 7.88 -41.50
C GLU A 53 -11.56 8.78 -40.33
N ASP A 54 -10.24 8.88 -40.35
CA ASP A 54 -9.27 9.72 -39.66
C ASP A 54 -9.47 11.24 -39.84
N ARG A 55 -9.08 12.03 -38.83
CA ARG A 55 -8.85 13.48 -38.95
C ARG A 55 -7.61 13.89 -38.16
N THR A 56 -6.53 14.11 -38.90
CA THR A 56 -5.26 14.70 -38.47
C THR A 56 -5.33 16.23 -38.37
N VAL A 57 -4.72 16.82 -37.34
CA VAL A 57 -4.38 18.25 -37.29
C VAL A 57 -2.91 18.41 -36.85
N GLU A 58 -2.14 19.13 -37.68
CA GLU A 58 -0.71 19.42 -37.55
C GLU A 58 -0.37 20.34 -36.37
N MET A 59 0.80 20.13 -35.75
CA MET A 59 1.44 21.11 -34.86
C MET A 59 2.92 21.28 -35.24
N SER A 60 3.26 22.48 -35.70
CA SER A 60 4.59 22.96 -36.08
C SER A 60 5.48 23.25 -34.87
N SER A 61 6.78 22.91 -34.95
CA SER A 61 7.77 23.20 -33.92
C SER A 61 8.75 24.31 -34.35
N GLU A 62 8.77 25.42 -33.62
CA GLU A 62 9.88 26.39 -33.60
C GLU A 62 10.22 26.68 -32.14
N ASN A 63 11.46 26.40 -31.72
CA ASN A 63 12.46 27.43 -31.42
C ASN A 63 13.73 26.79 -30.84
N SER A 64 14.89 27.28 -31.26
CA SER A 64 16.22 26.83 -30.84
C SER A 64 16.99 27.97 -30.19
N GLY A 65 17.82 27.66 -29.18
CA GLY A 65 19.01 28.43 -28.78
C GLY A 65 19.21 28.53 -27.26
N PRO A 66 20.41 28.93 -26.77
CA PRO A 66 21.76 28.64 -27.27
C PRO A 66 22.72 28.07 -26.18
N THR A 67 23.80 27.47 -26.67
CA THR A 67 24.97 26.87 -25.98
C THR A 67 25.76 27.80 -25.04
N ARG A 68 26.38 27.25 -23.98
CA ARG A 68 27.69 27.69 -23.43
C ARG A 68 28.45 26.61 -22.62
N SER A 69 29.66 26.32 -23.11
CA SER A 69 30.98 26.13 -22.44
C SER A 69 31.31 24.94 -21.50
N ARG A 70 32.23 24.07 -21.98
CA ARG A 70 33.44 23.41 -21.36
C ARG A 70 33.33 22.78 -19.95
N SER A 71 33.84 21.57 -19.69
CA SER A 71 35.23 21.12 -19.87
C SER A 71 35.37 19.58 -20.02
N GLU A 72 36.47 19.19 -20.67
CA GLU A 72 36.94 17.83 -20.96
C GLU A 72 37.45 17.11 -19.69
N GLU A 73 37.18 15.80 -19.58
CA GLU A 73 38.05 14.81 -18.91
C GLU A 73 37.67 13.40 -19.42
N ASP A 74 38.60 12.85 -20.21
CA ASP A 74 38.94 11.46 -20.57
C ASP A 74 37.90 10.33 -20.50
N LEU A 75 37.60 9.78 -21.69
CA LEU A 75 37.25 8.37 -21.89
C LEU A 75 38.04 7.83 -23.10
N GLU A 76 39.21 7.25 -22.83
CA GLU A 76 39.76 6.14 -23.60
C GLU A 76 38.76 4.97 -23.48
N GLY A 77 38.41 4.13 -24.44
CA GLY A 77 38.84 3.81 -25.79
C GLY A 77 38.36 2.37 -26.00
N GLU A 78 37.67 2.05 -27.09
CA GLU A 78 37.63 0.69 -27.67
C GLU A 78 36.87 0.68 -29.00
N ASP A 79 37.37 -0.15 -29.91
CA ASP A 79 37.46 0.07 -31.35
C ASP A 79 36.18 -0.15 -32.17
N HIS A 80 36.12 0.63 -33.25
CA HIS A 80 35.26 0.44 -34.41
C HIS A 80 36.00 -0.47 -35.42
N GLU A 81 35.46 -1.66 -35.69
CA GLU A 81 35.75 -2.40 -36.92
C GLU A 81 34.66 -2.07 -37.95
N ASP A 82 34.97 -1.17 -38.89
CA ASP A 82 34.23 -1.00 -40.14
C ASP A 82 35.04 -1.72 -41.24
N GLU A 83 34.46 -2.78 -41.82
CA GLU A 83 34.94 -3.36 -43.08
C GLU A 83 34.59 -2.40 -44.23
N GLU A 84 35.62 -1.92 -44.90
CA GLU A 84 35.55 -1.10 -46.11
C GLU A 84 35.21 -1.98 -47.33
N GLU A 85 34.18 -1.58 -48.08
CA GLU A 85 34.13 -1.86 -49.52
C GLU A 85 34.26 -0.53 -50.25
N GLU A 86 35.42 -0.35 -50.89
CA GLU A 86 35.73 0.76 -51.79
C GLU A 86 35.02 0.56 -53.14
N GLU A 87 34.35 1.61 -53.64
CA GLU A 87 34.38 1.94 -55.07
C GLU A 87 34.43 3.46 -55.28
N GLU A 88 35.22 3.83 -56.28
CA GLU A 88 35.81 5.14 -56.54
C GLU A 88 34.89 6.20 -57.21
N ASP A 89 35.19 7.46 -56.87
CA ASP A 89 35.24 8.66 -57.74
C ASP A 89 33.95 9.25 -58.36
N LYS A 90 33.52 10.41 -57.83
CA LYS A 90 33.73 11.74 -58.46
C LYS A 90 33.00 12.85 -57.70
N GLY A 91 33.74 13.94 -57.49
CA GLY A 91 33.43 14.98 -56.53
C GLY A 91 32.08 15.67 -56.64
N ASN A 92 31.54 16.05 -55.47
CA ASN A 92 30.85 17.32 -55.34
C ASN A 92 30.73 17.77 -53.89
N LYS A 93 30.87 19.08 -53.70
CA LYS A 93 30.73 19.90 -52.49
C LYS A 93 29.93 19.21 -51.36
N ARG A 94 30.55 19.09 -50.17
CA ARG A 94 29.92 18.65 -48.90
C ARG A 94 28.66 19.48 -48.60
N LYS A 95 27.52 19.09 -49.16
CA LYS A 95 26.19 19.51 -48.69
C LYS A 95 26.01 18.84 -47.33
N ARG A 96 25.85 19.63 -46.26
CA ARG A 96 25.40 19.13 -44.95
C ARG A 96 24.20 18.21 -45.19
N LYS A 97 24.35 16.90 -44.92
CA LYS A 97 23.24 15.93 -44.99
C LYS A 97 22.12 16.49 -44.11
N LYS A 98 20.99 16.84 -44.74
CA LYS A 98 19.80 17.33 -44.06
C LYS A 98 19.28 16.14 -43.24
N TYR A 99 19.51 16.12 -41.94
CA TYR A 99 19.02 15.07 -41.06
C TYR A 99 17.50 15.01 -41.22
N HIS A 100 17.00 13.91 -41.78
CA HIS A 100 15.56 13.73 -41.93
C HIS A 100 15.00 13.43 -40.54
N ARG A 101 14.21 14.36 -39.99
CA ARG A 101 13.48 14.14 -38.75
C ARG A 101 12.44 13.05 -39.01
N HIS A 102 12.36 12.06 -38.14
CA HIS A 102 11.34 11.02 -38.21
C HIS A 102 9.95 11.67 -38.18
N THR A 103 9.02 11.13 -38.96
CA THR A 103 7.63 11.58 -38.96
C THR A 103 6.95 11.22 -37.64
N THR A 104 5.84 11.90 -37.33
CA THR A 104 5.05 11.61 -36.12
C THR A 104 4.60 10.15 -36.08
N ASP A 105 4.22 9.58 -37.23
CA ASP A 105 3.81 8.17 -37.32
C ASP A 105 4.98 7.20 -37.11
N GLN A 106 6.16 7.53 -37.63
CA GLN A 106 7.38 6.75 -37.39
C GLN A 106 7.74 6.76 -35.91
N ILE A 107 7.67 7.93 -35.25
CA ILE A 107 7.92 8.05 -33.82
C ILE A 107 6.89 7.24 -33.02
N ARG A 108 5.60 7.35 -33.36
CA ARG A 108 4.52 6.63 -32.68
C ARG A 108 4.71 5.11 -32.69
N HIS A 109 5.10 4.54 -33.84
CA HIS A 109 5.36 3.10 -33.96
C HIS A 109 6.62 2.67 -33.21
N MET A 110 7.69 3.48 -33.27
CA MET A 110 8.90 3.22 -32.49
C MET A 110 8.62 3.31 -30.98
N GLU A 111 7.81 4.27 -30.53
CA GLU A 111 7.36 4.40 -29.13
C GLU A 111 6.46 3.25 -28.69
N ALA A 112 5.55 2.79 -29.54
CA ALA A 112 4.71 1.63 -29.27
C ALA A 112 5.56 0.37 -29.03
N LEU A 113 6.51 0.07 -29.93
CA LEU A 113 7.41 -1.08 -29.74
C LEU A 113 8.35 -0.87 -28.52
N PHE A 114 8.77 0.37 -28.24
CA PHE A 114 9.59 0.66 -27.06
C PHE A 114 8.87 0.38 -25.75
N LYS A 115 7.55 0.62 -25.67
CA LYS A 115 6.72 0.32 -24.48
C LYS A 115 6.62 -1.17 -24.19
N GLU A 116 6.69 -1.99 -25.22
CA GLU A 116 6.68 -3.45 -25.11
C GLU A 116 8.09 -4.00 -24.89
N THR A 117 9.06 -3.50 -25.65
CA THR A 117 10.44 -3.98 -25.68
C THR A 117 11.44 -2.81 -25.84
N PRO A 118 12.00 -2.28 -24.73
CA PRO A 118 12.99 -1.18 -24.78
C PRO A 118 14.32 -1.57 -25.46
N HIS A 119 14.58 -2.88 -25.56
CA HIS A 119 15.76 -3.47 -26.19
C HIS A 119 15.34 -4.45 -27.29
N PRO A 120 14.82 -3.97 -28.43
CA PRO A 120 14.39 -4.85 -29.50
C PRO A 120 15.58 -5.60 -30.09
N ASP A 121 15.38 -6.89 -30.36
CA ASP A 121 16.36 -7.74 -31.01
C ASP A 121 16.54 -7.37 -32.50
N GLU A 122 17.53 -7.94 -33.18
CA GLU A 122 17.82 -7.61 -34.57
C GLU A 122 16.64 -7.91 -35.51
N LYS A 123 15.88 -8.97 -35.24
CA LYS A 123 14.73 -9.37 -36.06
C LYS A 123 13.58 -8.38 -35.91
N GLN A 124 13.28 -7.95 -34.69
CA GLN A 124 12.30 -6.93 -34.36
C GLN A 124 12.69 -5.57 -34.97
N ARG A 125 13.97 -5.19 -34.89
CA ARG A 125 14.47 -3.97 -35.54
C ARG A 125 14.33 -4.02 -37.06
N GLN A 126 14.64 -5.16 -37.69
CA GLN A 126 14.47 -5.34 -39.14
C GLN A 126 13.01 -5.30 -39.56
N GLN A 127 12.11 -5.91 -38.77
CA GLN A 127 10.68 -5.87 -39.05
C GLN A 127 10.14 -4.44 -38.93
N LEU A 128 10.51 -3.71 -37.88
CA LEU A 128 10.08 -2.32 -37.68
C LEU A 128 10.67 -1.39 -38.75
N SER A 129 11.93 -1.62 -39.15
CA SER A 129 12.58 -0.91 -40.27
C SER A 129 11.79 -1.07 -41.57
N LYS A 130 11.38 -2.31 -41.92
CA LYS A 130 10.56 -2.58 -43.10
C LYS A 130 9.18 -1.91 -43.03
N GLN A 131 8.54 -1.93 -41.85
CA GLN A 131 7.23 -1.29 -41.64
C GLN A 131 7.29 0.24 -41.76
N LEU A 132 8.38 0.86 -41.31
CA LEU A 132 8.50 2.32 -41.24
C LEU A 132 9.25 2.95 -42.42
N GLY A 133 9.76 2.12 -43.34
CA GLY A 133 10.61 2.58 -44.45
C GLY A 133 11.91 3.24 -43.98
N LEU A 134 12.39 2.88 -42.78
CA LEU A 134 13.60 3.42 -42.18
C LEU A 134 14.76 2.44 -42.34
N ALA A 135 16.00 2.92 -42.42
CA ALA A 135 17.14 2.02 -42.36
C ALA A 135 17.20 1.34 -40.97
N PRO A 136 17.56 0.05 -40.85
CA PRO A 136 17.68 -0.64 -39.56
C PRO A 136 18.59 0.08 -38.57
N ARG A 137 19.65 0.74 -39.07
CA ARG A 137 20.54 1.60 -38.28
C ARG A 137 19.81 2.80 -37.66
N GLN A 138 18.86 3.44 -38.36
CA GLN A 138 18.08 4.55 -37.82
C GLN A 138 17.16 4.11 -36.68
N VAL A 139 16.53 2.94 -36.82
CA VAL A 139 15.72 2.34 -35.74
C VAL A 139 16.62 2.02 -34.55
N LYS A 140 17.79 1.39 -34.77
CA LYS A 140 18.78 1.12 -33.70
C LYS A 140 19.17 2.40 -32.95
N PHE A 141 19.54 3.47 -33.67
CA PHE A 141 19.93 4.73 -33.05
C PHE A 141 18.77 5.45 -32.37
N TRP A 142 17.55 5.36 -32.88
CA TRP A 142 16.39 5.93 -32.20
C TRP A 142 16.18 5.28 -30.83
N PHE A 143 16.19 3.94 -30.75
CA PHE A 143 16.04 3.22 -29.49
C PHE A 143 17.20 3.50 -28.53
N GLN A 144 18.44 3.60 -29.03
CA GLN A 144 19.60 3.97 -28.24
C GLN A 144 19.48 5.40 -27.68
N ASN A 145 19.14 6.38 -28.51
CA ASN A 145 18.93 7.77 -28.10
C ASN A 145 17.76 7.91 -27.13
N ARG A 146 16.66 7.16 -27.34
CA ARG A 146 15.50 7.17 -26.44
C ARG A 146 15.86 6.64 -25.05
N ARG A 147 16.64 5.56 -24.96
CA ARG A 147 17.16 5.07 -23.68
C ARG A 147 18.07 6.09 -23.00
N THR A 148 19.03 6.66 -23.74
CA THR A 148 19.93 7.71 -23.21
C THR A 148 19.14 8.92 -22.71
N GLN A 149 18.08 9.33 -23.43
CA GLN A 149 17.20 10.43 -23.02
C GLN A 149 16.47 10.11 -21.70
N ILE A 150 15.89 8.91 -21.57
CA ILE A 150 15.21 8.50 -20.34
C ILE A 150 16.21 8.43 -19.18
N LYS A 151 17.38 7.81 -19.40
CA LYS A 151 18.43 7.73 -18.39
C LYS A 151 18.88 9.13 -17.94
N ALA A 152 19.06 10.07 -18.87
CA ALA A 152 19.43 11.44 -18.54
C ALA A 152 18.33 12.19 -17.76
N ILE A 153 17.05 11.91 -18.04
CA ILE A 153 15.92 12.48 -17.27
C ILE A 153 15.93 11.90 -15.85
N GLN A 154 16.10 10.58 -15.73
CA GLN A 154 16.16 9.88 -14.46
C GLN A 154 17.36 10.32 -13.62
N GLU A 155 18.57 10.32 -14.18
CA GLU A 155 19.80 10.80 -13.52
C GLU A 155 19.69 12.26 -13.08
N ARG A 156 18.99 13.12 -13.83
CA ARG A 156 18.71 14.51 -13.40
C ARG A 156 17.75 14.55 -12.22
N HIS A 157 16.72 13.73 -12.23
CA HIS A 157 15.78 13.62 -11.12
C HIS A 157 16.48 13.08 -9.87
N GLU A 158 17.24 11.99 -10.00
CA GLU A 158 18.06 11.42 -8.93
C GLU A 158 19.13 12.40 -8.43
N ASN A 159 19.84 13.11 -9.32
CA ASN A 159 20.77 14.16 -8.90
C ASN A 159 20.08 15.31 -8.18
N SER A 160 18.83 15.63 -8.55
CA SER A 160 18.05 16.64 -7.84
C SER A 160 17.70 16.17 -6.43
N LEU A 161 17.27 14.91 -6.30
CA LEU A 161 17.00 14.27 -4.99
C LEU A 161 18.27 14.19 -4.13
N LEU A 162 19.39 13.73 -4.71
CA LEU A 162 20.69 13.63 -4.03
C LEU A 162 21.22 15.00 -3.64
N LYS A 163 21.06 16.04 -4.47
CA LYS A 163 21.43 17.42 -4.10
C LYS A 163 20.59 17.94 -2.96
N ALA A 164 19.27 17.70 -2.97
CA ALA A 164 18.38 18.06 -1.87
C ALA A 164 18.71 17.30 -0.57
N GLU A 165 19.15 16.03 -0.68
CA GLU A 165 19.63 15.24 0.46
C GLU A 165 20.99 15.71 0.96
N LEU A 166 21.92 16.06 0.07
CA LEU A 166 23.24 16.56 0.42
C LEU A 166 23.16 17.95 1.07
N GLU A 167 22.24 18.79 0.61
CA GLU A 167 21.89 20.06 1.26
C GLU A 167 21.30 19.82 2.65
N LYS A 168 20.37 18.86 2.78
CA LYS A 168 19.82 18.44 4.08
C LYS A 168 20.90 17.93 5.04
N LEU A 169 21.79 17.04 4.60
CA LEU A 169 22.87 16.50 5.41
C LEU A 169 23.89 17.59 5.79
N ARG A 170 24.07 18.61 4.94
CA ARG A 170 24.87 19.80 5.28
C ARG A 170 24.19 20.67 6.32
N GLU A 171 22.88 20.89 6.22
CA GLU A 171 22.10 21.62 7.24
C GLU A 171 22.10 20.88 8.58
N GLU A 172 21.89 19.56 8.57
CA GLU A 172 21.96 18.72 9.78
C GLU A 172 23.37 18.70 10.37
N ASN A 173 24.42 18.59 9.54
CA ASN A 173 25.81 18.73 10.01
C ASN A 173 26.08 20.12 10.58
N LYS A 174 25.55 21.18 9.95
CA LYS A 174 25.69 22.55 10.42
C LYS A 174 24.97 22.72 11.76
N ALA A 175 23.75 22.23 11.90
CA ALA A 175 22.97 22.25 13.13
C ALA A 175 23.65 21.42 14.24
N MET A 176 24.20 20.25 13.91
CA MET A 176 24.99 19.45 14.84
C MET A 176 26.25 20.20 15.25
N ARG A 177 27.02 20.77 14.31
CA ARG A 177 28.20 21.60 14.62
C ARG A 177 27.84 22.84 15.42
N GLU A 178 26.70 23.47 15.17
CA GLU A 178 26.19 24.60 15.93
C GLU A 178 25.76 24.18 17.33
N SER A 179 25.14 23.00 17.50
CA SER A 179 24.83 22.42 18.81
C SER A 179 26.09 22.01 19.59
N PHE A 180 27.10 21.46 18.90
CA PHE A 180 28.40 21.15 19.48
C PHE A 180 29.18 22.43 19.78
N SER A 181 29.05 23.50 18.98
CA SER A 181 29.68 24.80 19.25
C SER A 181 28.95 25.57 20.35
N LYS A 182 27.63 25.45 20.49
CA LYS A 182 26.85 25.97 21.63
C LYS A 182 27.14 25.22 22.92
N ALA A 183 27.39 23.90 22.82
CA ALA A 183 27.87 23.09 23.94
C ALA A 183 29.34 23.41 24.29
N ASN A 184 30.17 23.79 23.31
CA ASN A 184 31.56 24.20 23.51
C ASN A 184 31.77 25.73 23.68
N SER A 185 30.73 26.57 23.57
CA SER A 185 30.82 28.03 23.80
C SER A 185 30.71 28.40 25.28
N SER A 186 30.60 27.41 26.17
CA SER A 186 30.84 27.54 27.62
C SER A 186 32.06 26.71 28.04
N CYS A 187 33.20 26.97 27.41
CA CYS A 187 34.49 26.88 28.10
C CYS A 187 35.45 27.82 27.38
N PRO A 188 35.52 29.07 27.87
CA PRO A 188 36.67 29.38 28.70
C PRO A 188 36.26 30.40 29.79
N ASN A 189 36.67 30.25 31.02
CA ASN A 189 37.88 29.62 31.50
C ASN A 189 37.66 29.59 32.99
N CYS A 190 38.01 28.54 33.72
CA CYS A 190 38.44 28.79 35.10
C CYS A 190 37.43 29.65 35.93
N GLY A 191 36.27 29.11 36.32
CA GLY A 191 35.54 29.57 37.51
C GLY A 191 34.37 30.58 37.34
N GLY A 192 33.17 30.13 37.69
CA GLY A 192 31.99 30.96 38.00
C GLY A 192 30.72 30.11 38.10
N GLY A 193 30.24 29.83 39.32
CA GLY A 193 29.33 28.72 39.66
C GLY A 193 27.83 29.03 39.91
N PRO A 194 27.07 28.04 40.45
CA PRO A 194 25.61 27.89 40.32
C PRO A 194 24.75 28.49 41.47
N ASP A 195 25.15 29.59 42.10
CA ASP A 195 24.45 30.13 43.28
C ASP A 195 23.42 31.25 42.97
N ASP A 196 23.42 31.84 41.77
CA ASP A 196 22.52 32.97 41.47
C ASP A 196 21.08 32.52 41.09
N LEU A 197 20.94 31.36 40.45
CA LEU A 197 19.65 30.78 40.04
C LEU A 197 18.80 30.25 41.21
N HIS A 198 19.42 29.94 42.34
CA HIS A 198 18.71 29.49 43.55
C HIS A 198 18.07 30.66 44.31
N LEU A 199 18.70 31.84 44.28
CA LEU A 199 18.20 33.05 44.94
C LEU A 199 17.02 33.66 44.18
N GLU A 200 17.05 33.60 42.85
CA GLU A 200 15.95 34.07 42.01
C GLU A 200 14.72 33.14 42.08
N ASN A 201 14.94 31.82 42.11
CA ASN A 201 13.86 30.84 42.31
C ASN A 201 13.18 30.92 43.69
N SER A 202 13.91 31.33 44.72
CA SER A 202 13.35 31.49 46.07
C SER A 202 12.55 32.80 46.23
N LYS A 203 12.92 33.87 45.52
CA LYS A 203 12.11 35.10 45.42
C LYS A 203 10.78 34.87 44.68
N LEU A 204 10.81 34.17 43.55
CA LEU A 204 9.60 33.90 42.75
C LEU A 204 8.61 32.98 43.48
N LYS A 205 9.08 32.02 44.29
CA LYS A 205 8.22 31.20 45.16
C LYS A 205 7.52 32.01 46.26
N ALA A 206 8.20 32.99 46.85
CA ALA A 206 7.63 33.82 47.90
C ALA A 206 6.53 34.79 47.39
N GLU A 207 6.62 35.24 46.14
CA GLU A 207 5.53 36.00 45.50
C GLU A 207 4.32 35.12 45.18
N LEU A 208 4.54 33.87 44.77
CA LEU A 208 3.49 32.91 44.45
C LEU A 208 2.66 32.51 45.69
N ASP A 209 3.29 32.40 46.87
CA ASP A 209 2.61 32.09 48.12
C ASP A 209 1.83 33.29 48.70
N LYS A 210 2.28 34.54 48.44
CA LYS A 210 1.50 35.76 48.76
C LYS A 210 0.22 35.86 47.94
N LEU A 211 0.26 35.51 46.66
CA LEU A 211 -0.91 35.51 45.78
C LEU A 211 -1.92 34.41 46.16
N ARG A 212 -1.44 33.25 46.63
CA ARG A 212 -2.29 32.16 47.14
C ARG A 212 -2.96 32.48 48.49
N ALA A 213 -2.32 33.28 49.34
CA ALA A 213 -2.90 33.72 50.62
C ALA A 213 -4.05 34.75 50.46
N ALA A 214 -4.14 35.44 49.31
CA ALA A 214 -5.17 36.42 49.02
C ALA A 214 -6.51 35.81 48.55
N LEU A 215 -6.54 34.52 48.21
CA LEU A 215 -7.71 33.83 47.61
C LEU A 215 -8.26 32.69 48.50
N GLY A 216 -8.40 32.93 49.80
CA GLY A 216 -8.94 31.96 50.75
C GLY A 216 -10.24 32.36 51.45
N ARG A 217 -11.21 31.40 51.43
CA ARG A 217 -12.36 31.14 52.35
C ARG A 217 -13.72 31.70 51.89
N THR A 218 -14.86 30.99 51.87
CA THR A 218 -15.41 29.68 52.37
C THR A 218 -16.90 29.62 51.91
N PRO A 219 -17.79 28.63 52.24
CA PRO A 219 -17.65 27.20 52.63
C PRO A 219 -18.60 26.24 51.83
N TYR A 220 -18.36 24.91 51.92
CA TYR A 220 -19.25 23.83 51.46
C TYR A 220 -20.53 23.70 52.34
N PRO A 221 -21.60 23.03 51.86
CA PRO A 221 -21.77 21.61 52.23
C PRO A 221 -22.45 20.66 51.19
N LEU A 222 -22.07 19.38 51.29
CA LEU A 222 -22.83 18.12 51.04
C LEU A 222 -22.79 17.40 49.67
N GLN A 223 -22.26 16.15 49.75
CA GLN A 223 -22.72 14.85 49.20
C GLN A 223 -23.43 14.86 47.82
N ALA A 224 -23.04 14.09 46.82
CA ALA A 224 -23.23 12.63 46.76
C ALA A 224 -22.86 12.12 45.35
N SER A 225 -22.56 10.81 45.27
CA SER A 225 -22.76 9.91 44.13
C SER A 225 -21.86 10.02 42.90
N CYS A 226 -21.38 8.83 42.52
CA CYS A 226 -20.79 8.48 41.23
C CYS A 226 -21.83 8.57 40.09
N SER A 227 -21.30 8.41 38.87
CA SER A 227 -21.92 8.31 37.53
C SER A 227 -22.26 9.62 36.82
N ASP A 228 -21.43 10.02 35.84
CA ASP A 228 -21.77 9.83 34.42
C ASP A 228 -20.56 10.13 33.51
N ASP A 229 -20.21 9.17 32.64
CA ASP A 229 -19.26 9.33 31.53
C ASP A 229 -20.02 9.94 30.34
N GLN A 230 -20.21 11.26 30.33
CA GLN A 230 -20.84 11.91 29.18
C GLN A 230 -20.47 13.38 29.01
N GLU A 231 -19.18 13.74 28.90
CA GLU A 231 -18.82 15.15 28.63
C GLU A 231 -17.60 15.41 27.72
N HIS A 232 -17.21 14.46 26.87
CA HIS A 232 -16.25 14.71 25.78
C HIS A 232 -16.83 14.56 24.36
N ARG A 233 -18.16 14.59 24.21
CA ARG A 233 -18.85 14.49 22.90
C ARG A 233 -19.47 15.80 22.38
N LEU A 234 -19.21 16.94 23.02
CA LEU A 234 -19.69 18.25 22.55
C LEU A 234 -18.62 19.14 21.89
N GLY A 235 -17.44 18.62 21.58
CA GLY A 235 -16.33 19.43 21.03
C GLY A 235 -16.00 19.26 19.55
N SER A 236 -16.64 18.32 18.82
CA SER A 236 -16.25 18.03 17.42
C SER A 236 -17.23 18.59 16.38
N LEU A 237 -18.49 18.84 16.75
CA LEU A 237 -19.47 19.40 15.81
C LEU A 237 -19.27 20.92 15.67
N ASP A 238 -19.17 21.65 16.78
CA ASP A 238 -18.89 23.10 16.79
C ASP A 238 -17.50 23.46 16.27
N PHE A 239 -16.54 22.53 16.34
CA PHE A 239 -15.23 22.69 15.73
C PHE A 239 -15.33 22.66 14.19
N TYR A 240 -16.07 21.75 13.57
CA TYR A 240 -16.13 21.66 12.09
C TYR A 240 -17.20 22.54 11.44
N THR A 241 -18.36 22.78 12.09
CA THR A 241 -19.32 23.79 11.61
C THR A 241 -18.78 25.21 11.79
N GLY A 242 -17.91 25.44 12.78
CA GLY A 242 -17.23 26.71 13.03
C GLY A 242 -15.97 26.93 12.17
N VAL A 243 -15.12 25.90 11.97
CA VAL A 243 -13.83 26.01 11.27
C VAL A 243 -13.96 26.05 9.75
N PHE A 244 -14.93 25.32 9.16
CA PHE A 244 -14.97 25.24 7.71
C PHE A 244 -15.72 26.40 7.06
N ALA A 245 -16.78 26.97 7.67
CA ALA A 245 -17.62 28.05 7.12
C ALA A 245 -17.86 27.98 5.59
N LEU A 246 -17.74 26.79 5.01
CA LEU A 246 -17.63 26.55 3.58
C LEU A 246 -18.99 26.09 3.18
N GLU A 247 -19.64 26.89 2.35
CA GLU A 247 -20.97 26.56 1.87
C GLU A 247 -20.96 25.17 1.21
N LYS A 248 -21.99 24.36 1.48
CA LYS A 248 -22.15 23.03 0.89
C LYS A 248 -22.07 23.06 -0.66
N SER A 249 -22.43 24.20 -1.27
CA SER A 249 -22.24 24.52 -2.68
C SER A 249 -20.75 24.46 -3.09
N ARG A 250 -19.88 25.14 -2.35
CA ARG A 250 -18.43 25.19 -2.62
C ARG A 250 -17.77 23.83 -2.47
N ILE A 251 -18.13 23.06 -1.45
CA ILE A 251 -17.64 21.68 -1.26
C ILE A 251 -18.01 20.81 -2.47
N ALA A 252 -19.22 20.98 -3.00
CA ALA A 252 -19.65 20.24 -4.17
C ALA A 252 -18.95 20.65 -5.46
N GLU A 253 -18.62 21.93 -5.64
CA GLU A 253 -17.79 22.39 -6.75
C GLU A 253 -16.40 21.74 -6.72
N ILE A 254 -15.78 21.68 -5.53
CA ILE A 254 -14.48 21.03 -5.33
C ILE A 254 -14.57 19.55 -5.72
N ALA A 255 -15.58 18.84 -5.25
CA ALA A 255 -15.78 17.43 -5.56
C ALA A 255 -16.03 17.18 -7.07
N ASN A 256 -16.84 18.03 -7.73
CA ASN A 256 -17.09 17.92 -9.16
C ASN A 256 -15.81 18.16 -9.99
N ARG A 257 -15.00 19.16 -9.62
CA ARG A 257 -13.69 19.39 -10.27
C ARG A 257 -12.73 18.23 -10.04
N ALA A 258 -12.64 17.74 -8.80
CA ALA A 258 -11.82 16.58 -8.47
C ALA A 258 -12.24 15.32 -9.24
N THR A 259 -13.54 15.19 -9.58
CA THR A 259 -14.03 14.08 -10.41
C THR A 259 -13.44 14.12 -11.81
N LEU A 260 -13.42 15.30 -12.45
CA LEU A 260 -12.84 15.49 -13.78
C LEU A 260 -11.32 15.24 -13.77
N GLU A 261 -10.64 15.74 -12.73
CA GLU A 261 -9.21 15.53 -12.55
C GLU A 261 -8.88 14.05 -12.36
N LEU A 262 -9.58 13.35 -11.47
CA LEU A 262 -9.41 11.91 -11.25
C LEU A 262 -9.65 11.12 -12.54
N GLN A 263 -10.72 11.43 -13.28
CA GLN A 263 -11.04 10.76 -14.54
C GLN A 263 -9.89 10.91 -15.54
N LYS A 264 -9.31 12.11 -15.65
CA LYS A 264 -8.17 12.36 -16.53
C LYS A 264 -6.91 11.65 -16.04
N MET A 265 -6.60 11.69 -14.74
CA MET A 265 -5.47 10.97 -14.15
C MET A 265 -5.58 9.45 -14.31
N ALA A 266 -6.79 8.89 -14.20
CA ALA A 266 -7.02 7.45 -14.37
C ALA A 266 -6.91 6.98 -15.82
N THR A 267 -7.18 7.83 -16.81
CA THR A 267 -7.28 7.44 -18.23
C THR A 267 -6.10 7.87 -19.10
N SER A 268 -5.37 8.92 -18.73
CA SER A 268 -4.28 9.47 -19.54
C SER A 268 -3.02 8.60 -19.46
N GLY A 269 -2.25 8.49 -20.55
CA GLY A 269 -0.93 7.83 -20.53
C GLY A 269 0.21 8.83 -20.39
N GLU A 270 1.30 8.58 -21.11
CA GLU A 270 2.35 9.56 -21.36
C GLU A 270 1.76 10.80 -22.08
N PRO A 271 2.21 12.03 -21.76
CA PRO A 271 3.36 12.36 -20.91
C PRO A 271 3.02 12.53 -19.41
N LEU A 272 1.73 12.43 -19.03
CA LEU A 272 1.27 12.61 -17.64
C LEU A 272 1.81 11.51 -16.73
N TRP A 273 1.75 10.27 -17.19
CA TRP A 273 2.31 9.11 -16.49
C TRP A 273 3.53 8.60 -17.26
N LEU A 274 4.68 8.59 -16.61
CA LEU A 274 5.92 8.05 -17.15
C LEU A 274 6.12 6.63 -16.65
N ARG A 275 6.38 5.70 -17.54
CA ARG A 275 6.68 4.33 -17.15
C ARG A 275 8.16 4.21 -16.79
N SER A 276 8.47 3.90 -15.54
CA SER A 276 9.82 3.61 -15.08
C SER A 276 10.38 2.38 -15.77
N VAL A 277 11.62 2.47 -16.24
CA VAL A 277 12.30 1.35 -16.92
C VAL A 277 12.78 0.30 -15.91
N GLU A 278 13.07 0.72 -14.67
CA GLU A 278 13.60 -0.17 -13.63
C GLU A 278 12.49 -0.95 -12.93
N THR A 279 11.38 -0.26 -12.63
CA THR A 279 10.28 -0.80 -11.81
C THR A 279 9.07 -1.19 -12.66
N GLY A 280 9.01 -0.73 -13.92
CA GLY A 280 7.85 -0.92 -14.78
C GLY A 280 6.60 -0.12 -14.36
N ARG A 281 6.69 0.62 -13.25
CA ARG A 281 5.61 1.39 -12.63
C ARG A 281 5.37 2.71 -13.32
N GLU A 282 4.15 3.23 -13.18
CA GLU A 282 3.79 4.56 -13.63
C GLU A 282 4.11 5.59 -12.54
N ILE A 283 4.91 6.58 -12.90
CA ILE A 283 5.30 7.71 -12.05
C ILE A 283 4.62 8.96 -12.62
N LEU A 284 3.96 9.73 -11.77
CA LEU A 284 3.34 10.98 -12.19
C LEU A 284 4.41 12.00 -12.58
N ASN A 285 4.33 12.49 -13.81
CA ASN A 285 5.09 13.65 -14.24
C ASN A 285 4.42 14.91 -13.68
N TYR A 286 4.94 15.38 -12.55
CA TYR A 286 4.30 16.47 -11.82
C TYR A 286 4.29 17.79 -12.61
N ASP A 287 5.29 18.05 -13.46
CA ASP A 287 5.30 19.25 -14.31
C ASP A 287 4.18 19.22 -15.35
N GLU A 288 3.93 18.08 -15.97
CA GLU A 288 2.81 17.90 -16.90
C GLU A 288 1.47 17.94 -16.17
N TYR A 289 1.40 17.37 -14.96
CA TYR A 289 0.22 17.48 -14.11
C TYR A 289 -0.11 18.94 -13.78
N LEU A 290 0.86 19.77 -13.41
CA LEU A 290 0.63 21.18 -13.10
C LEU A 290 0.22 22.01 -14.34
N LYS A 291 0.69 21.63 -15.54
CA LYS A 291 0.24 22.25 -16.79
C LYS A 291 -1.21 21.91 -17.11
N GLU A 292 -1.60 20.66 -16.91
CA GLU A 292 -2.97 20.18 -17.14
C GLU A 292 -3.94 20.72 -16.07
N PHE A 293 -3.48 20.85 -14.81
CA PHE A 293 -4.28 21.32 -13.67
C PHE A 293 -3.64 22.50 -12.95
N PRO A 294 -3.64 23.72 -13.52
CA PRO A 294 -3.02 24.89 -12.91
C PRO A 294 -3.61 25.27 -11.54
N GLN A 295 -4.89 24.95 -11.33
CA GLN A 295 -5.59 25.22 -10.06
C GLN A 295 -5.04 24.39 -8.89
N ALA A 296 -4.31 23.30 -9.14
CA ALA A 296 -3.68 22.49 -8.10
C ALA A 296 -2.59 23.25 -7.33
N GLN A 297 -1.91 24.20 -7.97
CA GLN A 297 -0.87 25.03 -7.34
C GLN A 297 -1.40 25.88 -6.17
N ALA A 298 -2.63 26.38 -6.29
CA ALA A 298 -3.25 27.24 -5.27
C ALA A 298 -3.62 26.48 -3.99
N SER A 299 -3.89 25.17 -4.09
CA SER A 299 -4.38 24.33 -2.99
C SER A 299 -3.30 23.82 -2.03
N SER A 300 -2.04 24.21 -2.26
CA SER A 300 -0.88 23.59 -1.61
C SER A 300 -0.56 24.25 -0.25
N PHE A 301 -0.31 23.45 0.80
CA PHE A 301 0.21 23.93 2.10
C PHE A 301 1.47 24.84 2.04
N PRO A 302 1.76 25.64 3.07
CA PRO A 302 3.10 26.21 3.30
C PRO A 302 4.04 25.18 3.94
N GLY A 303 5.24 24.92 3.38
CA GLY A 303 6.29 24.10 4.02
C GLY A 303 7.02 23.08 3.11
N ARG A 304 7.91 22.25 3.70
CA ARG A 304 8.66 21.18 3.02
C ARG A 304 7.77 19.94 2.83
N LYS A 305 7.49 19.58 1.58
CA LYS A 305 6.48 18.59 1.20
C LYS A 305 7.04 17.47 0.33
N THR A 306 6.34 16.35 0.36
CA THR A 306 6.50 15.27 -0.62
C THR A 306 5.15 15.01 -1.28
N ILE A 307 5.11 15.10 -2.61
CA ILE A 307 3.94 14.65 -3.38
C ILE A 307 4.14 13.16 -3.64
N GLU A 308 3.18 12.36 -3.18
CA GLU A 308 3.13 10.93 -3.45
C GLU A 308 1.96 10.67 -4.41
N ALA A 309 2.27 10.19 -5.61
CA ALA A 309 1.27 9.90 -6.63
C ALA A 309 1.54 8.55 -7.27
N SER A 310 0.52 7.71 -7.33
CA SER A 310 0.60 6.39 -7.95
C SER A 310 -0.72 6.01 -8.61
N ARG A 311 -0.63 5.20 -9.67
CA ARG A 311 -1.76 4.61 -10.35
C ARG A 311 -1.54 3.12 -10.53
N ASP A 312 -2.60 2.34 -10.35
CA ASP A 312 -2.61 0.93 -10.68
C ASP A 312 -4.01 0.48 -11.09
N ALA A 313 -4.12 -0.66 -11.77
CA ALA A 313 -5.39 -1.21 -12.19
C ALA A 313 -5.46 -2.73 -12.02
N GLY A 314 -6.63 -3.23 -11.63
CA GLY A 314 -6.86 -4.66 -11.46
C GLY A 314 -8.31 -5.05 -11.75
N ILE A 315 -8.51 -6.33 -12.07
CA ILE A 315 -9.84 -6.91 -12.24
C ILE A 315 -10.25 -7.59 -10.93
N VAL A 316 -11.50 -7.40 -10.52
CA VAL A 316 -12.08 -7.94 -9.29
C VAL A 316 -13.40 -8.66 -9.55
N PHE A 317 -13.72 -9.64 -8.72
CA PHE A 317 -14.93 -10.48 -8.81
C PHE A 317 -16.13 -9.85 -8.08
N MET A 318 -16.54 -8.66 -8.50
CA MET A 318 -17.70 -7.96 -7.96
C MET A 318 -18.22 -6.97 -9.00
N ASP A 319 -19.54 -6.74 -9.06
CA ASP A 319 -20.16 -5.77 -9.97
C ASP A 319 -19.86 -4.32 -9.57
N ALA A 320 -19.80 -3.42 -10.55
CA ALA A 320 -19.36 -2.05 -10.33
C ALA A 320 -20.28 -1.29 -9.37
N HIS A 321 -21.59 -1.55 -9.47
CA HIS A 321 -22.58 -0.92 -8.62
C HIS A 321 -22.41 -1.33 -7.14
N LYS A 322 -22.23 -2.63 -6.88
CA LYS A 322 -21.99 -3.16 -5.53
C LYS A 322 -20.69 -2.65 -4.94
N LEU A 323 -19.62 -2.58 -5.74
CA LEU A 323 -18.35 -1.97 -5.31
C LEU A 323 -18.55 -0.51 -4.92
N ALA A 324 -19.23 0.27 -5.77
CA ALA A 324 -19.53 1.68 -5.48
C ALA A 324 -20.35 1.84 -4.18
N GLN A 325 -21.36 0.98 -3.95
CA GLN A 325 -22.11 0.95 -2.70
C GLN A 325 -21.20 0.65 -1.49
N SER A 326 -20.36 -0.38 -1.60
CA SER A 326 -19.47 -0.80 -0.52
C SER A 326 -18.39 0.24 -0.21
N PHE A 327 -17.95 1.07 -1.18
CA PHE A 327 -17.04 2.18 -0.92
C PHE A 327 -17.72 3.41 -0.29
N MET A 328 -19.03 3.58 -0.49
CA MET A 328 -19.81 4.65 0.16
C MET A 328 -20.32 4.27 1.56
N ASP A 329 -20.35 2.99 1.89
CA ASP A 329 -20.61 2.51 3.26
C ASP A 329 -19.30 2.44 4.06
N VAL A 330 -19.20 3.26 5.10
CA VAL A 330 -17.96 3.36 5.91
C VAL A 330 -17.57 2.05 6.60
N GLY A 331 -18.55 1.22 6.96
CA GLY A 331 -18.31 -0.07 7.60
C GLY A 331 -17.71 -1.08 6.63
N GLN A 332 -18.34 -1.24 5.46
CA GLN A 332 -17.87 -2.11 4.39
C GLN A 332 -16.53 -1.63 3.84
N TRP A 333 -16.35 -0.33 3.62
CA TRP A 333 -15.08 0.23 3.18
C TRP A 333 -13.94 -0.12 4.14
N LYS A 334 -14.16 0.09 5.45
CA LYS A 334 -13.18 -0.29 6.48
C LYS A 334 -12.91 -1.80 6.51
N GLU A 335 -13.94 -2.63 6.35
CA GLU A 335 -13.79 -4.09 6.33
C GLU A 335 -12.99 -4.59 5.12
N MET A 336 -13.26 -4.03 3.94
CA MET A 336 -12.56 -4.38 2.70
C MET A 336 -11.07 -4.07 2.77
N PHE A 337 -10.71 -2.97 3.44
CA PHE A 337 -9.35 -2.47 3.52
C PHE A 337 -8.79 -2.54 4.94
N ALA A 338 -9.15 -3.56 5.73
CA ALA A 338 -8.79 -3.63 7.15
C ALA A 338 -7.26 -3.62 7.42
N CYS A 339 -6.41 -4.03 6.47
CA CYS A 339 -4.95 -3.92 6.59
C CYS A 339 -4.41 -2.51 6.28
N LEU A 340 -5.21 -1.68 5.60
CA LEU A 340 -4.88 -0.32 5.14
C LEU A 340 -5.58 0.77 5.95
N ILE A 341 -6.74 0.48 6.54
CA ILE A 341 -7.60 1.43 7.28
C ILE A 341 -7.86 0.91 8.70
N SER A 342 -7.29 1.57 9.71
CA SER A 342 -7.55 1.28 11.12
C SER A 342 -8.84 1.91 11.63
N LYS A 343 -9.11 3.14 11.19
CA LYS A 343 -10.29 3.93 11.58
C LYS A 343 -10.89 4.60 10.37
N ALA A 344 -12.22 4.67 10.35
CA ALA A 344 -12.98 5.39 9.36
C ALA A 344 -14.27 5.90 9.99
N ALA A 345 -14.73 7.08 9.57
CA ALA A 345 -16.00 7.64 9.98
C ALA A 345 -16.58 8.54 8.90
N THR A 346 -17.90 8.51 8.72
CA THR A 346 -18.62 9.57 8.03
C THR A 346 -18.82 10.71 9.02
N VAL A 347 -18.18 11.85 8.76
CA VAL A 347 -18.23 13.05 9.61
C VAL A 347 -19.53 13.82 9.34
N ASP A 348 -19.87 14.03 8.07
CA ASP A 348 -21.11 14.68 7.65
C ASP A 348 -21.56 14.19 6.25
N VAL A 349 -22.84 14.37 5.94
CA VAL A 349 -23.43 14.13 4.62
C VAL A 349 -23.75 15.47 3.97
N ILE A 350 -22.91 15.88 3.03
CA ILE A 350 -23.00 17.17 2.32
C ILE A 350 -24.16 17.15 1.32
N ARG A 351 -24.28 16.05 0.56
CA ARG A 351 -25.37 15.82 -0.41
C ARG A 351 -25.76 14.34 -0.40
N GLN A 352 -27.07 14.07 -0.37
CA GLN A 352 -27.58 12.71 -0.61
C GLN A 352 -27.59 12.41 -2.11
N GLY A 353 -27.24 11.18 -2.48
CA GLY A 353 -27.31 10.76 -3.87
C GLY A 353 -28.74 10.51 -4.33
N GLU A 354 -28.88 10.44 -5.64
CA GLU A 354 -30.14 10.25 -6.34
C GLU A 354 -30.39 8.76 -6.61
N GLY A 355 -31.63 8.43 -6.98
CA GLY A 355 -32.04 7.07 -7.31
C GLY A 355 -32.23 6.14 -6.11
N PRO A 356 -32.51 4.85 -6.37
CA PRO A 356 -32.88 3.88 -5.33
C PRO A 356 -31.74 3.54 -4.37
N SER A 357 -30.50 3.52 -4.85
CA SER A 357 -29.31 3.26 -4.03
C SER A 357 -28.77 4.52 -3.34
N ARG A 358 -29.21 5.72 -3.75
CA ARG A 358 -28.79 7.02 -3.21
C ARG A 358 -27.28 7.26 -3.17
N ILE A 359 -26.52 6.59 -4.04
CA ILE A 359 -25.06 6.77 -4.14
C ILE A 359 -24.66 7.71 -5.27
N ASP A 360 -25.43 7.80 -6.36
CA ASP A 360 -25.06 8.66 -7.49
C ASP A 360 -25.24 10.15 -7.12
N GLY A 361 -24.17 10.92 -7.20
CA GLY A 361 -24.13 12.31 -6.76
C GLY A 361 -24.02 12.50 -5.24
N ALA A 362 -23.92 11.42 -4.47
CA ALA A 362 -23.72 11.50 -3.03
C ALA A 362 -22.35 12.12 -2.72
N ILE A 363 -22.33 13.04 -1.74
CA ILE A 363 -21.12 13.67 -1.23
C ILE A 363 -21.10 13.58 0.29
N GLN A 364 -20.05 12.98 0.82
CA GLN A 364 -19.83 12.77 2.25
C GLN A 364 -18.51 13.38 2.69
N LEU A 365 -18.48 14.02 3.85
CA LEU A 365 -17.24 14.35 4.53
C LEU A 365 -16.81 13.12 5.34
N MET A 366 -15.59 12.65 5.09
CA MET A 366 -15.06 11.41 5.61
C MET A 366 -13.78 11.66 6.42
N PHE A 367 -13.58 10.83 7.43
CA PHE A 367 -12.32 10.66 8.12
C PHE A 367 -11.79 9.25 7.85
N GLY A 368 -10.48 9.13 7.61
CA GLY A 368 -9.77 7.86 7.52
C GLY A 368 -8.40 7.93 8.20
N GLU A 369 -8.07 6.90 8.99
CA GLU A 369 -6.73 6.65 9.50
C GLU A 369 -6.11 5.50 8.67
N MET A 370 -5.16 5.85 7.81
CA MET A 370 -4.43 4.90 6.98
C MET A 370 -3.25 4.31 7.75
N GLN A 371 -3.03 3.02 7.60
CA GLN A 371 -2.02 2.25 8.33
C GLN A 371 -1.21 1.33 7.42
N LEU A 372 -0.02 0.98 7.89
CA LEU A 372 0.76 -0.16 7.42
C LEU A 372 0.80 -1.17 8.58
N LEU A 373 0.92 -2.47 8.29
CA LEU A 373 0.97 -3.54 9.31
C LEU A 373 2.32 -3.61 10.05
N THR A 374 2.77 -2.48 10.57
CA THR A 374 3.94 -2.34 11.42
C THR A 374 3.75 -1.17 12.37
N PRO A 375 4.21 -1.27 13.64
CA PRO A 375 4.18 -0.15 14.57
C PRO A 375 5.29 0.88 14.28
N VAL A 376 6.17 0.61 13.32
CA VAL A 376 7.35 1.43 12.99
C VAL A 376 7.00 2.59 12.06
N VAL A 377 6.02 2.40 11.17
CA VAL A 377 5.52 3.43 10.27
C VAL A 377 4.30 4.09 10.91
N PRO A 378 4.30 5.41 11.14
CA PRO A 378 3.17 6.10 11.74
C PRO A 378 1.94 6.06 10.82
N THR A 379 0.75 6.07 11.41
CA THR A 379 -0.50 6.20 10.65
C THR A 379 -0.63 7.58 10.02
N ARG A 380 -1.42 7.66 8.94
CA ARG A 380 -1.77 8.92 8.27
C ARG A 380 -3.25 9.18 8.49
N GLU A 381 -3.57 10.20 9.26
CA GLU A 381 -4.93 10.67 9.45
C GLU A 381 -5.28 11.67 8.34
N VAL A 382 -6.41 11.44 7.67
CA VAL A 382 -6.85 12.28 6.55
C VAL A 382 -8.34 12.56 6.64
N TYR A 383 -8.69 13.83 6.51
CA TYR A 383 -10.07 14.28 6.29
C TYR A 383 -10.25 14.61 4.81
N PHE A 384 -11.29 14.07 4.20
CA PHE A 384 -11.54 14.23 2.77
C PHE A 384 -13.01 14.17 2.46
N VAL A 385 -13.40 14.83 1.37
CA VAL A 385 -14.71 14.74 0.78
C VAL A 385 -14.71 13.57 -0.20
N ARG A 386 -15.60 12.60 0.03
CA ARG A 386 -15.86 11.48 -0.86
C ARG A 386 -17.10 11.77 -1.70
N SER A 387 -16.96 11.68 -3.01
CA SER A 387 -18.05 11.81 -3.98
C SER A 387 -18.19 10.54 -4.79
N CYS A 388 -19.42 10.07 -4.99
CA CYS A 388 -19.73 8.97 -5.89
C CYS A 388 -20.53 9.49 -7.08
N ARG A 389 -20.11 9.14 -8.30
CA ARG A 389 -20.75 9.57 -9.54
C ARG A 389 -20.81 8.43 -10.54
N GLN A 390 -21.97 8.25 -11.17
CA GLN A 390 -22.07 7.40 -12.36
C GLN A 390 -21.61 8.20 -13.59
N LEU A 391 -20.55 7.75 -14.25
CA LEU A 391 -20.01 8.40 -15.44
C LEU A 391 -20.68 7.89 -16.71
N SER A 392 -21.03 6.61 -16.73
CA SER A 392 -21.83 5.95 -17.77
C SER A 392 -22.57 4.76 -17.15
N PRO A 393 -23.49 4.08 -17.86
CA PRO A 393 -24.20 2.92 -17.30
C PRO A 393 -23.27 1.84 -16.71
N GLU A 394 -22.09 1.67 -17.31
CA GLU A 394 -21.09 0.65 -16.95
C GLU A 394 -19.90 1.22 -16.15
N LYS A 395 -19.89 2.53 -15.83
CA LYS A 395 -18.72 3.17 -15.22
C LYS A 395 -19.09 4.09 -14.05
N TRP A 396 -18.42 3.87 -12.92
CA TRP A 396 -18.56 4.63 -11.69
C TRP A 396 -17.24 5.29 -11.30
N ALA A 397 -17.32 6.44 -10.65
CA ALA A 397 -16.18 7.13 -10.05
C ALA A 397 -16.43 7.31 -8.55
N ILE A 398 -15.47 6.88 -7.74
CA ILE A 398 -15.37 7.25 -6.33
C ILE A 398 -14.18 8.18 -6.18
N VAL A 399 -14.44 9.40 -5.72
CA VAL A 399 -13.47 10.50 -5.72
C VAL A 399 -13.28 10.99 -4.30
N ASP A 400 -12.04 11.00 -3.83
CA ASP A 400 -11.62 11.49 -2.53
C ASP A 400 -10.74 12.74 -2.70
N VAL A 401 -11.09 13.85 -2.06
CA VAL A 401 -10.30 15.09 -2.09
C VAL A 401 -10.40 15.85 -0.76
N SER A 402 -9.27 16.27 -0.21
CA SER A 402 -9.23 17.13 0.97
C SER A 402 -9.58 18.57 0.60
N VAL A 403 -10.46 19.19 1.39
CA VAL A 403 -10.79 20.60 1.24
C VAL A 403 -9.72 21.44 1.93
N SER A 404 -9.20 22.45 1.21
CA SER A 404 -8.27 23.43 1.78
C SER A 404 -9.06 24.35 2.70
N VAL A 405 -8.65 24.47 3.96
CA VAL A 405 -9.10 25.58 4.82
C VAL A 405 -8.08 26.69 4.62
N GLU A 406 -8.28 27.48 3.59
CA GLU A 406 -7.70 28.81 3.53
C GLU A 406 -8.47 29.63 4.56
N ASP A 407 -7.76 30.20 5.55
CA ASP A 407 -8.25 31.09 6.62
C ASP A 407 -8.50 30.51 8.04
N CYS A 408 -7.61 29.65 8.56
CA CYS A 408 -7.53 29.40 10.02
C CYS A 408 -6.19 29.86 10.59
N ASN A 409 -6.17 31.09 11.13
CA ASN A 409 -5.03 31.70 11.81
C ASN A 409 -4.83 31.15 13.24
N THR A 410 -4.61 29.84 13.37
CA THR A 410 -4.29 29.22 14.66
C THR A 410 -3.12 28.25 14.50
N GLU A 411 -1.94 28.68 14.94
CA GLU A 411 -0.68 27.92 14.91
C GLU A 411 -0.75 26.53 15.59
N ASN A 412 -1.80 26.26 16.37
CA ASN A 412 -2.05 24.97 17.02
C ASN A 412 -2.68 23.89 16.10
N GLU A 413 -3.29 24.25 14.96
CA GLU A 413 -4.02 23.31 14.08
C GLU A 413 -3.15 22.71 12.97
N ALA A 414 -1.97 23.28 12.71
CA ALA A 414 -1.00 22.77 11.73
C ALA A 414 -0.46 21.36 12.08
N SER A 415 -0.59 20.93 13.35
CA SER A 415 -0.19 19.60 13.79
C SER A 415 -1.16 18.47 13.35
N LEU A 416 -2.41 18.81 13.01
CA LEU A 416 -3.49 17.88 12.65
C LEU A 416 -3.51 17.52 11.16
N LEU A 417 -2.93 18.35 10.28
CA LEU A 417 -3.02 18.20 8.83
C LEU A 417 -1.68 17.79 8.20
N LYS A 418 -1.11 16.69 8.67
CA LYS A 418 0.18 16.15 8.16
C LYS A 418 0.08 15.47 6.79
N CYS A 419 -1.13 15.17 6.33
CA CYS A 419 -1.41 14.45 5.09
C CYS A 419 -2.73 14.95 4.49
N ARG A 420 -2.73 15.32 3.20
CA ARG A 420 -3.94 15.70 2.45
C ARG A 420 -4.11 14.80 1.24
N LYS A 421 -5.36 14.42 0.97
CA LYS A 421 -5.76 13.83 -0.30
C LYS A 421 -5.88 14.92 -1.36
N LEU A 422 -5.02 14.87 -2.37
CA LEU A 422 -5.31 15.49 -3.67
C LEU A 422 -6.31 14.58 -4.40
N PRO A 423 -6.91 15.01 -5.53
CA PRO A 423 -7.90 14.20 -6.24
C PRO A 423 -7.44 12.76 -6.45
N SER A 424 -8.04 11.87 -5.66
CA SER A 424 -7.71 10.46 -5.51
C SER A 424 -8.97 9.62 -5.61
N GLY A 425 -8.83 8.29 -5.61
CA GLY A 425 -9.93 7.35 -5.59
C GLY A 425 -9.84 6.38 -6.75
N CYS A 426 -10.98 5.98 -7.32
CA CYS A 426 -10.98 4.99 -8.38
C CYS A 426 -12.08 5.17 -9.41
N ILE A 427 -11.77 4.69 -10.62
CA ILE A 427 -12.75 4.45 -11.67
C ILE A 427 -13.04 2.96 -11.71
N ILE A 428 -14.32 2.60 -11.59
CA ILE A 428 -14.83 1.23 -11.60
C ILE A 428 -15.59 1.05 -12.90
N GLU A 429 -15.17 0.09 -13.70
CA GLU A 429 -15.75 -0.21 -15.01
C GLU A 429 -16.25 -1.65 -15.01
N ASP A 430 -17.54 -1.85 -15.26
CA ASP A 430 -18.10 -3.17 -15.46
C ASP A 430 -17.41 -3.84 -16.65
N THR A 431 -17.06 -5.10 -16.45
CA THR A 431 -16.55 -5.97 -17.50
C THR A 431 -17.49 -7.16 -17.65
N SER A 432 -17.41 -7.86 -18.78
CA SER A 432 -18.27 -9.03 -19.03
C SER A 432 -18.20 -10.05 -17.87
N ASN A 433 -19.33 -10.70 -17.57
CA ASN A 433 -19.44 -11.80 -16.60
C ASN A 433 -19.38 -11.42 -15.10
N GLY A 434 -19.78 -10.20 -14.72
CA GLY A 434 -19.89 -9.82 -13.30
C GLY A 434 -18.55 -9.53 -12.62
N HIS A 435 -17.55 -9.15 -13.42
CA HIS A 435 -16.26 -8.65 -12.94
C HIS A 435 -16.20 -7.15 -13.17
N SER A 436 -15.40 -6.44 -12.39
CA SER A 436 -15.13 -5.02 -12.60
C SER A 436 -13.64 -4.78 -12.76
N LYS A 437 -13.27 -3.91 -13.70
CA LYS A 437 -11.93 -3.33 -13.76
C LYS A 437 -11.91 -2.09 -12.87
N VAL A 438 -11.03 -2.07 -11.89
CA VAL A 438 -10.83 -0.93 -11.00
C VAL A 438 -9.49 -0.29 -11.34
N THR A 439 -9.51 0.98 -11.73
CA THR A 439 -8.30 1.80 -11.90
C THR A 439 -8.23 2.77 -10.73
N TRP A 440 -7.23 2.59 -9.86
CA TRP A 440 -7.05 3.36 -8.65
C TRP A 440 -5.96 4.41 -8.86
N VAL A 441 -6.20 5.63 -8.40
CA VAL A 441 -5.23 6.72 -8.35
C VAL A 441 -5.15 7.18 -6.90
N GLU A 442 -3.96 7.08 -6.31
CA GLU A 442 -3.70 7.63 -4.99
C GLU A 442 -2.74 8.81 -5.12
N HIS A 443 -3.19 9.99 -4.71
CA HIS A 443 -2.47 11.25 -4.85
C HIS A 443 -2.53 12.04 -3.54
N LEU A 444 -1.38 12.19 -2.88
CA LEU A 444 -1.26 12.75 -1.55
C LEU A 444 -0.24 13.90 -1.51
N ASP A 445 -0.58 14.96 -0.78
CA ASP A 445 0.38 15.98 -0.30
C ASP A 445 0.70 15.66 1.17
N VAL A 446 1.93 15.21 1.42
CA VAL A 446 2.37 14.72 2.74
C VAL A 446 3.48 15.60 3.28
N SER A 447 3.32 16.00 4.55
CA SER A 447 4.37 16.70 5.29
C SER A 447 5.58 15.79 5.48
N ALA A 448 6.79 16.35 5.42
CA ALA A 448 8.00 15.56 5.65
C ALA A 448 7.96 14.87 7.02
N SER A 449 7.87 13.53 7.02
CA SER A 449 7.84 12.72 8.24
C SER A 449 9.15 11.97 8.44
N THR A 450 9.58 11.85 9.69
CA THR A 450 10.75 11.04 10.06
C THR A 450 10.40 9.56 10.04
N VAL A 451 10.51 8.95 8.85
CA VAL A 451 10.41 7.49 8.69
C VAL A 451 11.73 6.85 9.10
N GLN A 452 11.63 5.77 9.89
CA GLN A 452 12.76 4.92 10.25
C GLN A 452 13.48 4.41 8.98
N PRO A 453 14.83 4.36 8.96
CA PRO A 453 15.59 4.02 7.74
C PRO A 453 15.13 2.74 7.05
N LEU A 454 14.76 1.72 7.84
CA LEU A 454 14.29 0.42 7.37
C LEU A 454 13.10 0.50 6.40
N PHE A 455 12.16 1.41 6.63
CA PHE A 455 10.94 1.56 5.81
C PHE A 455 11.00 2.79 4.89
N ARG A 456 12.11 3.53 4.89
CA ARG A 456 12.22 4.80 4.18
C ARG A 456 12.02 4.64 2.67
N SER A 457 12.64 3.62 2.06
CA SER A 457 12.48 3.35 0.63
C SER A 457 11.02 3.07 0.27
N LEU A 458 10.36 2.18 1.03
CA LEU A 458 8.95 1.80 0.83
C LEU A 458 8.01 3.02 0.96
N VAL A 459 8.21 3.88 1.96
CA VAL A 459 7.33 5.04 2.16
C VAL A 459 7.61 6.12 1.11
N ASN A 460 8.87 6.47 0.87
CA ASN A 460 9.23 7.57 -0.03
C ASN A 460 8.93 7.27 -1.52
N THR A 461 8.91 6.00 -1.92
CA THR A 461 8.53 5.59 -3.28
C THR A 461 7.02 5.49 -3.49
N GLY A 462 6.22 5.87 -2.48
CA GLY A 462 4.76 5.79 -2.53
C GLY A 462 4.21 4.36 -2.49
N LEU A 463 5.02 3.37 -2.13
CA LEU A 463 4.57 1.97 -2.10
C LEU A 463 3.68 1.65 -0.92
N ALA A 464 4.03 2.17 0.26
CA ALA A 464 3.36 1.83 1.51
C ALA A 464 1.84 2.09 1.45
N PHE A 465 1.45 3.21 0.84
CA PHE A 465 0.08 3.73 0.81
C PHE A 465 -0.48 3.91 -0.61
N GLY A 466 0.25 3.48 -1.64
CA GLY A 466 -0.08 3.74 -3.04
C GLY A 466 -1.14 2.83 -3.64
N ALA A 467 -1.54 3.15 -4.88
CA ALA A 467 -2.62 2.50 -5.62
C ALA A 467 -2.46 0.97 -5.75
N ARG A 468 -1.24 0.47 -5.94
CA ARG A 468 -0.98 -0.98 -6.01
C ARG A 468 -1.41 -1.74 -4.76
N HIS A 469 -1.18 -1.15 -3.59
CA HIS A 469 -1.59 -1.77 -2.32
C HIS A 469 -3.12 -1.80 -2.22
N TRP A 470 -3.81 -0.71 -2.58
CA TRP A 470 -5.27 -0.66 -2.63
C TRP A 470 -5.86 -1.71 -3.58
N VAL A 471 -5.35 -1.80 -4.81
CA VAL A 471 -5.84 -2.76 -5.81
C VAL A 471 -5.59 -4.21 -5.37
N ALA A 472 -4.38 -4.53 -4.90
CA ALA A 472 -4.04 -5.89 -4.45
C ALA A 472 -4.89 -6.34 -3.24
N THR A 473 -5.16 -5.43 -2.30
CA THR A 473 -6.03 -5.69 -1.14
C THR A 473 -7.48 -5.90 -1.57
N LEU A 474 -7.98 -5.08 -2.50
CA LEU A 474 -9.35 -5.22 -3.03
C LEU A 474 -9.54 -6.55 -3.77
N GLN A 475 -8.58 -6.93 -4.62
CA GLN A 475 -8.61 -8.21 -5.34
C GLN A 475 -8.72 -9.38 -4.38
N LEU A 476 -7.84 -9.41 -3.36
CA LEU A 476 -7.83 -10.46 -2.34
C LEU A 476 -9.13 -10.48 -1.54
N HIS A 477 -9.72 -9.32 -1.24
CA HIS A 477 -11.01 -9.26 -0.53
C HIS A 477 -12.15 -9.82 -1.37
N CYS A 478 -12.28 -9.40 -2.63
CA CYS A 478 -13.34 -9.87 -3.53
C CYS A 478 -13.24 -11.38 -3.75
N GLU A 479 -12.02 -11.89 -3.93
CA GLU A 479 -11.75 -13.32 -4.03
C GLU A 479 -12.19 -14.09 -2.77
N ARG A 480 -11.86 -13.58 -1.58
CA ARG A 480 -12.30 -14.20 -0.32
C ARG A 480 -13.82 -14.26 -0.20
N LEU A 481 -14.53 -13.19 -0.58
CA LEU A 481 -16.00 -13.17 -0.57
C LEU A 481 -16.57 -14.27 -1.48
N VAL A 482 -16.01 -14.45 -2.67
CA VAL A 482 -16.37 -15.53 -3.59
C VAL A 482 -16.20 -16.91 -2.93
N PHE A 483 -15.04 -17.17 -2.31
CA PHE A 483 -14.77 -18.45 -1.63
C PHE A 483 -15.59 -18.69 -0.36
N PHE A 484 -16.03 -17.61 0.29
CA PHE A 484 -16.90 -17.65 1.46
C PHE A 484 -18.37 -17.92 1.08
N MET A 485 -18.84 -17.34 -0.03
CA MET A 485 -20.21 -17.51 -0.53
C MET A 485 -20.41 -18.82 -1.29
N ALA A 486 -19.35 -19.44 -1.82
CA ALA A 486 -19.43 -20.66 -2.60
C ALA A 486 -20.12 -21.82 -1.84
N THR A 487 -21.19 -22.35 -2.44
CA THR A 487 -21.98 -23.47 -1.89
C THR A 487 -21.58 -24.84 -2.45
N ASN A 488 -20.93 -24.85 -3.62
CA ASN A 488 -20.52 -26.06 -4.37
C ASN A 488 -19.01 -26.30 -4.31
N VAL A 489 -18.36 -26.03 -3.17
CA VAL A 489 -16.91 -26.28 -3.03
C VAL A 489 -16.69 -27.79 -2.93
N PRO A 490 -15.82 -28.39 -3.77
CA PRO A 490 -15.50 -29.81 -3.65
C PRO A 490 -14.96 -30.12 -2.25
N THR A 491 -15.68 -30.95 -1.48
CA THR A 491 -15.25 -31.37 -0.13
C THR A 491 -13.96 -32.19 -0.14
N LYS A 492 -13.51 -32.65 -1.31
CA LYS A 492 -12.20 -33.31 -1.51
C LYS A 492 -11.02 -32.38 -1.24
N ASP A 493 -11.20 -31.06 -1.37
CA ASP A 493 -10.14 -30.07 -1.13
C ASP A 493 -10.12 -29.55 0.31
N SER A 494 -11.08 -29.99 1.15
CA SER A 494 -11.20 -29.58 2.55
C SER A 494 -10.83 -30.74 3.47
N LEU A 495 -9.61 -30.73 4.00
CA LEU A 495 -9.23 -31.68 5.04
C LEU A 495 -10.03 -31.36 6.32
N GLY A 496 -10.60 -32.36 6.98
CA GLY A 496 -11.16 -32.23 8.33
C GLY A 496 -12.49 -31.47 8.48
N VAL A 497 -13.01 -30.81 7.43
CA VAL A 497 -14.29 -30.08 7.46
C VAL A 497 -15.24 -30.67 6.44
N THR A 498 -16.29 -31.32 6.93
CA THR A 498 -17.24 -32.09 6.08
C THR A 498 -18.52 -31.34 5.76
N THR A 499 -18.80 -30.21 6.43
CA THR A 499 -20.05 -29.45 6.25
C THR A 499 -19.79 -28.04 5.72
N LEU A 500 -20.71 -27.53 4.91
CA LEU A 500 -20.68 -26.15 4.42
C LEU A 500 -20.80 -25.14 5.58
N ALA A 501 -21.61 -25.47 6.59
CA ALA A 501 -21.74 -24.66 7.80
C ALA A 501 -20.41 -24.58 8.56
N GLY A 502 -19.74 -25.71 8.76
CA GLY A 502 -18.41 -25.79 9.36
C GLY A 502 -17.39 -24.95 8.61
N ARG A 503 -17.36 -25.05 7.27
CA ARG A 503 -16.50 -24.22 6.41
C ARG A 503 -16.73 -22.72 6.66
N LYS A 504 -17.99 -22.26 6.63
CA LYS A 504 -18.33 -20.85 6.88
C LYS A 504 -17.92 -20.39 8.28
N SER A 505 -18.17 -21.22 9.30
CA SER A 505 -17.79 -20.92 10.68
C SER A 505 -16.26 -20.83 10.84
N VAL A 506 -15.48 -21.74 10.26
CA VAL A 506 -14.01 -21.67 10.33
C VAL A 506 -13.48 -20.43 9.60
N LEU A 507 -13.99 -20.13 8.41
CA LEU A 507 -13.57 -18.93 7.67
C LEU A 507 -13.92 -17.63 8.43
N LYS A 508 -15.11 -17.56 9.04
CA LYS A 508 -15.52 -16.42 9.88
C LYS A 508 -14.64 -16.28 11.11
N MET A 509 -14.28 -17.40 11.76
CA MET A 509 -13.37 -17.43 12.91
C MET A 509 -11.97 -16.90 12.53
N ALA A 510 -11.42 -17.38 11.41
CA ALA A 510 -10.13 -16.96 10.90
C ALA A 510 -10.10 -15.48 10.47
N GLN A 511 -11.15 -15.01 9.78
CA GLN A 511 -11.27 -13.60 9.41
C GLN A 511 -11.28 -12.68 10.63
N ARG A 512 -12.02 -13.04 11.69
CA ARG A 512 -12.04 -12.26 12.95
C ARG A 512 -10.67 -12.24 13.63
N MET A 513 -9.98 -13.38 13.65
CA MET A 513 -8.61 -13.48 14.16
C MET A 513 -7.67 -12.54 13.40
N THR A 514 -7.68 -12.56 12.08
CA THR A 514 -6.84 -11.71 11.23
C THR A 514 -7.19 -10.22 11.39
N GLN A 515 -8.47 -9.85 11.49
CA GLN A 515 -8.87 -8.46 11.76
C GLN A 515 -8.43 -7.97 13.15
N SER A 516 -8.45 -8.83 14.18
CA SER A 516 -7.88 -8.50 15.50
C SER A 516 -6.37 -8.29 15.42
N PHE A 517 -5.65 -9.13 14.66
CA PHE A 517 -4.22 -8.97 14.42
C PHE A 517 -3.88 -7.63 13.74
N TYR A 518 -4.59 -7.26 12.67
CA TYR A 518 -4.38 -5.97 11.99
C TYR A 518 -4.56 -4.79 12.93
N ARG A 519 -5.60 -4.84 13.77
CA ARG A 519 -5.80 -3.81 14.80
C ARG A 519 -4.64 -3.77 15.79
N ALA A 520 -4.06 -4.91 16.18
CA ALA A 520 -3.06 -5.01 17.23
C ALA A 520 -1.61 -4.71 16.81
N ILE A 521 -1.24 -4.94 15.54
CA ILE A 521 0.13 -4.73 15.04
C ILE A 521 0.41 -3.29 14.59
N ALA A 522 -0.63 -2.56 14.19
CA ALA A 522 -0.46 -1.25 13.58
C ALA A 522 -0.14 -0.13 14.58
N ALA A 523 0.43 0.96 14.06
CA ALA A 523 0.76 2.18 14.81
C ALA A 523 -0.46 3.08 15.15
N SER A 524 -1.70 2.58 15.01
CA SER A 524 -2.91 3.36 15.28
C SER A 524 -2.91 3.92 16.69
N SER A 525 -3.51 5.10 16.86
CA SER A 525 -3.64 5.78 18.16
C SER A 525 -4.41 4.99 19.24
N TYR A 526 -5.01 3.84 18.89
CA TYR A 526 -5.50 2.88 19.89
C TYR A 526 -4.38 2.28 20.76
N HIS A 527 -3.15 2.22 20.24
CA HIS A 527 -2.02 1.60 20.93
C HIS A 527 -0.95 2.64 21.21
N GLN A 528 -0.65 2.83 22.49
CA GLN A 528 0.53 3.57 22.89
C GLN A 528 1.74 2.62 22.82
N TRP A 529 2.47 2.70 21.71
CA TRP A 529 3.69 1.93 21.49
C TRP A 529 4.87 2.58 22.21
N THR A 530 5.47 1.81 23.11
CA THR A 530 6.72 2.20 23.80
C THR A 530 7.89 1.50 23.12
N LYS A 531 8.91 2.27 22.74
CA LYS A 531 10.16 1.69 22.21
C LYS A 531 10.97 1.14 23.39
N ILE A 532 11.40 -0.11 23.27
CA ILE A 532 12.26 -0.79 24.23
C ILE A 532 13.50 -1.24 23.47
N THR A 533 14.66 -0.87 23.98
CA THR A 533 15.93 -1.41 23.49
C THR A 533 16.25 -2.65 24.29
N THR A 534 16.30 -3.79 23.62
CA THR A 534 16.67 -5.06 24.26
C THR A 534 18.18 -5.11 24.52
N LYS A 535 18.62 -6.03 25.40
CA LYS A 535 20.05 -6.26 25.67
C LYS A 535 20.85 -6.65 24.42
N THR A 536 20.17 -7.14 23.38
CA THR A 536 20.75 -7.52 22.08
C THR A 536 20.79 -6.36 21.08
N GLY A 537 20.39 -5.13 21.47
CA GLY A 537 20.35 -3.97 20.59
C GLY A 537 19.21 -3.98 19.56
N GLN A 538 18.30 -4.96 19.62
CA GLN A 538 17.15 -5.02 18.73
C GLN A 538 16.10 -3.97 19.13
N ASP A 539 15.68 -3.18 18.14
CA ASP A 539 14.56 -2.24 18.25
C ASP A 539 13.25 -3.03 18.39
N MET A 540 12.69 -3.03 19.61
CA MET A 540 11.38 -3.62 19.88
C MET A 540 10.39 -2.54 20.31
N ARG A 541 9.11 -2.80 20.05
CA ARG A 541 8.02 -1.97 20.51
C ARG A 541 7.04 -2.81 21.31
N VAL A 542 6.56 -2.26 22.42
CA VAL A 542 5.56 -2.91 23.26
C VAL A 542 4.39 -1.98 23.48
N SER A 543 3.19 -2.53 23.38
CA SER A 543 1.95 -1.88 23.77
C SER A 543 1.18 -2.79 24.72
N SER A 544 0.36 -2.18 25.57
CA SER A 544 -0.54 -2.92 26.47
C SER A 544 -1.94 -2.33 26.38
N ARG A 545 -2.95 -3.20 26.39
CA ARG A 545 -4.36 -2.79 26.41
C ARG A 545 -5.17 -3.63 27.39
N LYS A 546 -6.33 -3.12 27.78
CA LYS A 546 -7.30 -3.83 28.61
C LYS A 546 -8.51 -4.19 27.75
N ASN A 547 -8.87 -5.47 27.75
CA ASN A 547 -10.13 -5.92 27.15
C ASN A 547 -11.18 -6.16 28.24
N LEU A 548 -12.32 -5.48 28.11
CA LEU A 548 -13.47 -5.54 29.03
C LEU A 548 -14.78 -5.93 28.33
N HIS A 549 -14.87 -5.66 27.02
CA HIS A 549 -16.16 -5.63 26.32
C HIS A 549 -16.15 -6.41 25.01
N ASP A 550 -15.00 -6.89 24.53
CA ASP A 550 -14.93 -7.73 23.33
C ASP A 550 -15.01 -9.22 23.75
N PRO A 551 -16.15 -9.90 23.52
CA PRO A 551 -16.30 -11.32 23.86
C PRO A 551 -15.43 -12.23 22.97
N GLY A 552 -14.94 -11.70 21.85
CA GLY A 552 -14.06 -12.42 20.92
C GLY A 552 -12.60 -12.43 21.33
N GLU A 553 -12.20 -11.62 22.31
CA GLU A 553 -10.85 -11.60 22.89
C GLU A 553 -10.90 -12.01 24.37
N PRO A 554 -9.82 -12.56 24.94
CA PRO A 554 -9.79 -12.84 26.37
C PRO A 554 -9.95 -11.56 27.20
N THR A 555 -10.74 -11.62 28.26
CA THR A 555 -10.90 -10.51 29.22
C THR A 555 -9.62 -10.36 30.06
N GLY A 556 -9.13 -9.14 30.23
CA GLY A 556 -7.95 -8.86 31.04
C GLY A 556 -6.97 -7.88 30.42
N VAL A 557 -5.72 -7.91 30.91
CA VAL A 557 -4.59 -7.10 30.43
C VAL A 557 -3.83 -7.89 29.37
N ILE A 558 -3.81 -7.37 28.15
CA ILE A 558 -3.14 -7.95 26.99
C ILE A 558 -1.91 -7.11 26.66
N VAL A 559 -0.78 -7.77 26.44
CA VAL A 559 0.46 -7.16 25.95
C VAL A 559 0.69 -7.60 24.51
N CYS A 560 1.09 -6.66 23.67
CA CYS A 560 1.56 -6.91 22.32
C CYS A 560 3.02 -6.43 22.21
N ALA A 561 3.93 -7.34 21.87
CA ALA A 561 5.30 -7.00 21.55
C ALA A 561 5.52 -7.20 20.05
N SER A 562 6.24 -6.26 19.42
CA SER A 562 6.50 -6.28 17.99
C SER A 562 7.91 -5.84 17.66
N SER A 563 8.45 -6.39 16.59
CA SER A 563 9.74 -6.00 16.03
C SER A 563 9.71 -6.15 14.51
N SER A 564 10.41 -5.25 13.83
CA SER A 564 10.53 -5.24 12.37
C SER A 564 12.00 -5.34 11.98
N LEU A 565 12.29 -6.12 10.93
CA LEU A 565 13.62 -6.29 10.37
C LEU A 565 13.56 -6.55 8.87
N TRP A 566 14.66 -6.29 8.18
CA TRP A 566 14.86 -6.69 6.79
C TRP A 566 15.55 -8.05 6.74
N LEU A 567 15.14 -8.90 5.80
CA LEU A 567 15.73 -10.21 5.54
C LEU A 567 16.10 -10.29 4.05
N PRO A 568 17.29 -10.83 3.69
CA PRO A 568 17.72 -11.06 2.31
C PRO A 568 17.03 -12.30 1.70
N VAL A 569 15.71 -12.40 1.87
CA VAL A 569 14.88 -13.52 1.40
C VAL A 569 13.67 -12.91 0.71
N SER A 570 13.24 -13.46 -0.42
CA SER A 570 12.09 -12.92 -1.13
C SER A 570 10.78 -13.13 -0.35
N PRO A 571 9.78 -12.23 -0.50
CA PRO A 571 8.52 -12.31 0.25
C PRO A 571 7.81 -13.66 0.12
N THR A 572 7.83 -14.24 -1.09
CA THR A 572 7.22 -15.54 -1.38
C THR A 572 7.89 -16.69 -0.62
N LEU A 573 9.22 -16.75 -0.64
CA LEU A 573 9.97 -17.80 0.07
C LEU A 573 9.77 -17.70 1.59
N LEU A 574 9.76 -16.47 2.11
CA LEU A 574 9.52 -16.22 3.53
C LEU A 574 8.09 -16.58 3.94
N PHE A 575 7.10 -16.26 3.10
CA PHE A 575 5.71 -16.64 3.31
C PHE A 575 5.51 -18.17 3.31
N ASP A 576 6.11 -18.87 2.36
CA ASP A 576 6.06 -20.33 2.29
C ASP A 576 6.75 -20.98 3.49
N PHE A 577 7.86 -20.41 3.96
CA PHE A 577 8.54 -20.87 5.19
C PHE A 577 7.62 -20.85 6.42
N PHE A 578 6.84 -19.79 6.63
CA PHE A 578 5.93 -19.70 7.78
C PHE A 578 4.68 -20.59 7.64
N ARG A 579 4.35 -21.02 6.42
CA ARG A 579 3.22 -21.90 6.13
C ARG A 579 3.55 -23.38 6.25
N ASP A 580 4.81 -23.73 6.05
CA ASP A 580 5.26 -25.11 6.07
C ASP A 580 5.12 -25.73 7.47
N GLU A 581 4.18 -26.66 7.62
CA GLU A 581 3.89 -27.35 8.87
C GLU A 581 5.11 -28.13 9.38
N ALA A 582 5.92 -28.70 8.47
CA ALA A 582 7.11 -29.46 8.83
C ALA A 582 8.19 -28.56 9.45
N ARG A 583 8.22 -27.28 9.07
CA ARG A 583 9.22 -26.30 9.50
C ARG A 583 8.75 -25.39 10.62
N ARG A 584 7.52 -25.52 11.11
CA ARG A 584 7.00 -24.70 12.22
C ARG A 584 7.88 -24.75 13.47
N HIS A 585 8.45 -25.92 13.77
CA HIS A 585 9.36 -26.12 14.90
C HIS A 585 10.68 -25.34 14.79
N GLU A 586 11.03 -24.87 13.59
CA GLU A 586 12.25 -24.10 13.33
C GLU A 586 12.15 -22.65 13.78
N TRP A 587 10.94 -22.11 13.97
CA TRP A 587 10.72 -20.71 14.34
C TRP A 587 9.77 -20.52 15.52
N ASP A 588 8.76 -21.39 15.70
CA ASP A 588 7.77 -21.27 16.76
C ASP A 588 8.40 -21.68 18.11
N ALA A 589 8.86 -20.68 18.86
CA ALA A 589 9.52 -20.87 20.14
C ALA A 589 8.65 -21.61 21.18
N LEU A 590 7.32 -21.64 21.01
CA LEU A 590 6.40 -22.35 21.90
C LEU A 590 6.19 -23.82 21.52
N SER A 591 6.59 -24.22 20.32
CA SER A 591 6.40 -25.58 19.82
C SER A 591 7.38 -26.59 20.45
N ASN A 592 8.54 -26.16 20.95
CA ASN A 592 9.55 -27.02 21.60
C ASN A 592 9.90 -28.31 20.80
N GLY A 593 9.97 -28.23 19.47
CA GLY A 593 10.26 -29.41 18.62
C GLY A 593 9.08 -30.38 18.45
N ALA A 594 7.87 -29.97 18.83
CA ALA A 594 6.66 -30.76 18.66
C ALA A 594 6.37 -31.02 17.19
N HIS A 595 5.88 -32.24 16.91
CA HIS A 595 5.38 -32.58 15.59
C HIS A 595 4.06 -31.84 15.34
N VAL A 596 3.97 -31.16 14.19
CA VAL A 596 2.79 -30.42 13.75
C VAL A 596 2.07 -31.20 12.68
N GLN A 597 0.75 -31.29 12.77
CA GLN A 597 -0.07 -31.98 11.79
C GLN A 597 -1.37 -31.21 11.54
N SER A 598 -1.70 -30.98 10.27
CA SER A 598 -3.01 -30.45 9.88
C SER A 598 -4.17 -31.38 10.27
N ILE A 599 -5.12 -30.83 11.01
CA ILE A 599 -6.40 -31.45 11.35
C ILE A 599 -7.45 -31.04 10.32
N ALA A 600 -7.44 -29.75 9.96
CA ALA A 600 -8.30 -29.21 8.93
C ALA A 600 -7.55 -28.19 8.09
N SER A 601 -7.89 -28.11 6.80
CA SER A 601 -7.35 -27.12 5.88
C SER A 601 -8.42 -26.71 4.88
N LEU A 602 -8.56 -25.41 4.67
CA LEU A 602 -9.56 -24.79 3.81
C LEU A 602 -8.89 -23.75 2.90
N SER A 603 -9.04 -23.92 1.58
CA SER A 603 -8.70 -22.86 0.63
C SER A 603 -9.70 -21.71 0.71
N LYS A 604 -9.18 -20.47 0.73
CA LYS A 604 -9.94 -19.22 0.75
C LYS A 604 -9.58 -18.27 -0.41
N GLY A 605 -8.86 -18.77 -1.40
CA GLY A 605 -8.48 -18.08 -2.63
C GLY A 605 -7.98 -19.08 -3.68
N GLN A 606 -7.76 -18.60 -4.90
CA GLN A 606 -7.18 -19.30 -6.03
C GLN A 606 -5.71 -19.62 -5.77
N ASP A 607 -4.97 -18.68 -5.17
CA ASP A 607 -3.61 -18.94 -4.71
C ASP A 607 -3.64 -19.97 -3.57
N ARG A 608 -2.85 -21.04 -3.70
CA ARG A 608 -2.75 -22.10 -2.67
C ARG A 608 -2.20 -21.57 -1.33
N GLY A 609 -1.51 -20.44 -1.37
CA GLY A 609 -1.11 -19.57 -0.28
C GLY A 609 -2.26 -19.13 0.62
N ASN A 610 -3.41 -18.84 0.01
CA ASN A 610 -4.58 -18.32 0.66
C ASN A 610 -5.40 -19.46 1.28
N SER A 611 -5.06 -19.82 2.51
CA SER A 611 -5.66 -20.95 3.23
C SER A 611 -5.83 -20.68 4.73
N VAL A 612 -6.83 -21.33 5.32
CA VAL A 612 -7.00 -21.46 6.77
C VAL A 612 -6.69 -22.91 7.16
N ALA A 613 -5.78 -23.10 8.12
CA ALA A 613 -5.44 -24.41 8.66
C ALA A 613 -5.70 -24.47 10.17
N ILE A 614 -6.15 -25.62 10.66
CA ILE A 614 -6.19 -25.95 12.08
C ILE A 614 -5.21 -27.09 12.29
N GLN A 615 -4.18 -26.84 13.10
CA GLN A 615 -3.06 -27.73 13.30
C GLN A 615 -3.04 -28.25 14.73
N THR A 616 -2.69 -29.52 14.92
CA THR A 616 -2.33 -30.06 16.24
C THR A 616 -0.83 -29.94 16.43
N VAL A 617 -0.43 -29.35 17.55
CA VAL A 617 0.95 -29.31 18.02
C VAL A 617 1.05 -30.26 19.20
N LYS A 618 1.68 -31.42 18.98
CA LYS A 618 1.78 -32.48 19.98
C LYS A 618 3.14 -32.44 20.67
N SER A 619 3.14 -32.00 21.93
CA SER A 619 4.25 -32.19 22.85
C SER A 619 4.09 -33.50 23.63
N ARG A 620 5.15 -33.95 24.32
CA ARG A 620 5.14 -35.20 25.12
C ARG A 620 4.06 -35.22 26.20
N GLU A 621 3.62 -34.07 26.67
CA GLU A 621 2.69 -33.94 27.82
C GLU A 621 1.35 -33.25 27.47
N LYS A 622 1.26 -32.50 26.36
CA LYS A 622 0.08 -31.70 25.99
C LYS A 622 -0.11 -31.64 24.47
N SER A 623 -1.36 -31.65 24.04
CA SER A 623 -1.77 -31.36 22.65
C SER A 623 -2.48 -30.02 22.62
N ILE A 624 -1.97 -29.07 21.83
CA ILE A 624 -2.59 -27.76 21.60
C ILE A 624 -3.08 -27.71 20.16
N TRP A 625 -4.23 -27.09 19.93
CA TRP A 625 -4.68 -26.77 18.57
C TRP A 625 -4.34 -25.32 18.25
N VAL A 626 -3.88 -25.08 17.03
CA VAL A 626 -3.53 -23.76 16.52
C VAL A 626 -4.35 -23.50 15.27
N LEU A 627 -5.10 -22.39 15.27
CA LEU A 627 -5.72 -21.86 14.07
C LEU A 627 -4.69 -20.97 13.37
N GLN A 628 -4.47 -21.16 12.07
CA GLN A 628 -3.58 -20.37 11.25
C GLN A 628 -4.31 -19.87 10.00
N ASP A 629 -4.34 -18.57 9.81
CA ASP A 629 -4.85 -17.92 8.61
C ASP A 629 -3.68 -17.35 7.80
N SER A 630 -3.49 -17.86 6.58
CA SER A 630 -2.40 -17.46 5.68
C SER A 630 -2.95 -16.73 4.47
N SER A 631 -2.34 -15.61 4.13
CA SER A 631 -2.81 -14.70 3.09
C SER A 631 -1.66 -14.16 2.27
N THR A 632 -1.80 -14.10 0.95
CA THR A 632 -0.85 -13.43 0.06
C THR A 632 -1.58 -12.80 -1.12
N ASN A 633 -1.06 -11.67 -1.59
CA ASN A 633 -1.44 -11.04 -2.86
C ASN A 633 -0.17 -10.56 -3.59
N SER A 634 -0.33 -9.74 -4.62
CA SER A 634 0.78 -9.21 -5.43
C SER A 634 1.64 -8.13 -4.73
N TYR A 635 1.28 -7.75 -3.50
CA TYR A 635 1.93 -6.69 -2.73
C TYR A 635 2.40 -7.16 -1.34
N GLU A 636 1.56 -7.81 -0.55
CA GLU A 636 1.86 -8.24 0.82
C GLU A 636 1.46 -9.69 1.09
N SER A 637 2.11 -10.28 2.10
CA SER A 637 1.74 -11.56 2.66
C SER A 637 1.63 -11.48 4.18
N VAL A 638 0.68 -12.21 4.76
CA VAL A 638 0.41 -12.24 6.20
C VAL A 638 0.16 -13.68 6.64
N VAL A 639 0.78 -14.08 7.75
CA VAL A 639 0.49 -15.34 8.44
C VAL A 639 0.08 -15.01 9.87
N VAL A 640 -1.19 -15.25 10.21
CA VAL A 640 -1.75 -15.00 11.54
C VAL A 640 -2.09 -16.34 12.18
N TYR A 641 -1.75 -16.53 13.44
CA TYR A 641 -2.08 -17.75 14.17
C TYR A 641 -2.44 -17.48 15.62
N ALA A 642 -3.20 -18.38 16.22
CA ALA A 642 -3.55 -18.34 17.63
C ALA A 642 -3.78 -19.76 18.19
N PRO A 643 -3.39 -20.03 19.44
CA PRO A 643 -3.84 -21.22 20.14
C PRO A 643 -5.37 -21.16 20.32
N VAL A 644 -6.05 -22.28 20.14
CA VAL A 644 -7.50 -22.41 20.25
C VAL A 644 -7.87 -23.59 21.15
N ASP A 645 -8.98 -23.46 21.88
CA ASP A 645 -9.52 -24.54 22.68
C ASP A 645 -10.10 -25.64 21.79
N ILE A 646 -9.81 -26.90 22.12
CA ILE A 646 -10.13 -28.07 21.28
C ILE A 646 -11.64 -28.25 21.18
N ASN A 647 -12.36 -28.17 22.31
CA ASN A 647 -13.79 -28.47 22.37
C ASN A 647 -14.59 -27.41 21.60
N THR A 648 -14.29 -26.13 21.82
CA THR A 648 -14.91 -25.02 21.11
C THR A 648 -14.60 -25.08 19.61
N THR A 649 -13.37 -25.42 19.22
CA THR A 649 -13.00 -25.55 17.80
C THR A 649 -13.72 -26.71 17.11
N GLN A 650 -13.93 -27.83 17.80
CA GLN A 650 -14.74 -28.94 17.27
C GLN A 650 -16.19 -28.52 16.99
N LEU A 651 -16.78 -27.67 17.83
CA LEU A 651 -18.11 -27.11 17.57
C LEU A 651 -18.11 -26.19 16.33
N VAL A 652 -17.05 -25.38 16.14
CA VAL A 652 -16.90 -24.56 14.93
C VAL A 652 -16.78 -25.42 13.68
N LEU A 653 -15.99 -26.50 13.72
CA LEU A 653 -15.87 -27.47 12.63
C LEU A 653 -17.22 -28.11 12.29
N ALA A 654 -18.10 -28.28 13.28
CA ALA A 654 -19.48 -28.75 13.09
C ALA A 654 -20.45 -27.67 12.57
N GLY A 655 -20.04 -26.40 12.49
CA GLY A 655 -20.85 -25.29 11.97
C GLY A 655 -21.49 -24.39 13.02
N HIS A 656 -21.06 -24.46 14.29
CA HIS A 656 -21.50 -23.52 15.31
C HIS A 656 -20.92 -22.11 15.08
N ASP A 657 -21.59 -21.08 15.59
CA ASP A 657 -21.16 -19.69 15.42
C ASP A 657 -19.88 -19.37 16.21
N PRO A 658 -18.81 -18.87 15.57
CA PRO A 658 -17.53 -18.60 16.23
C PRO A 658 -17.45 -17.23 16.94
N SER A 659 -18.54 -16.45 16.99
CA SER A 659 -18.51 -15.04 17.42
C SER A 659 -18.00 -14.84 18.85
N ASN A 660 -18.31 -15.77 19.76
CA ASN A 660 -17.96 -15.69 21.19
C ASN A 660 -16.69 -16.46 21.58
N ILE A 661 -15.93 -16.97 20.59
CA ILE A 661 -14.72 -17.72 20.89
C ILE A 661 -13.60 -16.73 21.18
N GLN A 662 -12.97 -16.84 22.35
CA GLN A 662 -11.85 -15.98 22.70
C GLN A 662 -10.61 -16.39 21.89
N ILE A 663 -10.07 -15.46 21.10
CA ILE A 663 -8.88 -15.68 20.28
C ILE A 663 -7.94 -14.50 20.49
N LEU A 664 -6.67 -14.78 20.71
CA LEU A 664 -5.64 -13.76 20.82
C LEU A 664 -4.54 -14.01 19.77
N PRO A 665 -4.56 -13.29 18.64
CA PRO A 665 -3.70 -13.61 17.50
C PRO A 665 -2.27 -13.11 17.66
N SER A 666 -1.34 -13.88 17.13
CA SER A 666 0.04 -13.48 16.86
C SER A 666 0.35 -13.75 15.39
N GLY A 667 1.43 -13.19 14.84
CA GLY A 667 1.71 -13.41 13.44
C GLY A 667 2.78 -12.53 12.84
N PHE A 668 2.84 -12.60 11.51
CA PHE A 668 3.84 -11.99 10.66
C PHE A 668 3.18 -11.18 9.55
N SER A 669 3.67 -9.96 9.32
CA SER A 669 3.45 -9.19 8.10
C SER A 669 4.73 -9.18 7.28
N ILE A 670 4.62 -9.48 5.99
CA ILE A 670 5.72 -9.60 5.03
C ILE A 670 5.41 -8.68 3.85
N ILE A 671 6.30 -7.73 3.61
CA ILE A 671 6.17 -6.72 2.56
C ILE A 671 7.51 -6.70 1.79
N PRO A 672 7.53 -6.48 0.47
CA PRO A 672 8.77 -6.25 -0.26
C PRO A 672 9.56 -5.07 0.33
N ASP A 673 10.88 -5.13 0.25
CA ASP A 673 11.78 -4.07 0.74
C ASP A 673 11.73 -2.74 -0.03
N GLY A 674 10.92 -2.69 -1.09
CA GLY A 674 10.76 -1.52 -1.95
C GLY A 674 11.87 -1.38 -2.99
N VAL A 675 12.85 -2.29 -3.01
CA VAL A 675 13.88 -2.39 -4.05
C VAL A 675 13.41 -3.43 -5.06
N GLU A 676 12.65 -3.02 -6.06
CA GLU A 676 12.18 -3.96 -7.08
C GLU A 676 13.37 -4.55 -7.86
N SER A 677 13.31 -5.86 -8.10
CA SER A 677 14.36 -6.60 -8.79
C SER A 677 14.67 -5.98 -10.14
N ARG A 678 15.94 -5.61 -10.35
CA ARG A 678 16.44 -5.14 -11.65
C ARG A 678 16.09 -6.18 -12.73
N PRO A 679 15.49 -5.79 -13.86
CA PRO A 679 15.37 -6.70 -15.00
C PRO A 679 16.78 -7.21 -15.35
N LEU A 680 16.96 -8.52 -15.48
CA LEU A 680 18.24 -9.17 -15.79
C LEU A 680 18.89 -8.49 -17.00
N VAL A 681 19.90 -7.67 -16.73
CA VAL A 681 20.84 -7.18 -17.73
C VAL A 681 21.71 -8.36 -18.10
N ILE A 682 21.86 -8.57 -19.41
CA ILE A 682 22.72 -9.59 -20.03
C ILE A 682 24.10 -9.56 -19.37
N THR A 683 24.31 -10.43 -18.38
CA THR A 683 25.63 -10.84 -17.90
C THR A 683 25.55 -12.35 -17.75
N SER A 684 26.23 -13.04 -18.65
CA SER A 684 26.35 -14.49 -18.70
C SER A 684 27.31 -14.96 -17.62
N THR A 685 26.86 -15.00 -16.37
CA THR A 685 27.50 -15.80 -15.32
C THR A 685 26.42 -16.55 -14.56
N GLN A 686 26.48 -17.87 -14.65
CA GLN A 686 25.43 -18.80 -14.26
C GLN A 686 25.38 -19.06 -12.74
N ASP A 687 25.70 -18.06 -11.91
CA ASP A 687 25.92 -18.24 -10.46
C ASP A 687 25.11 -17.32 -9.51
N ASP A 688 24.21 -16.46 -10.00
CA ASP A 688 23.37 -15.65 -9.11
C ASP A 688 21.92 -16.12 -9.04
N ARG A 689 21.66 -17.13 -8.18
CA ARG A 689 20.30 -17.44 -7.71
C ARG A 689 19.76 -16.41 -6.69
N ASN A 690 20.50 -15.34 -6.40
CA ASN A 690 20.26 -14.45 -5.25
C ASN A 690 19.85 -13.01 -5.59
N SER A 691 19.54 -12.66 -6.85
CA SER A 691 19.05 -11.30 -7.17
C SER A 691 17.53 -11.11 -6.96
N GLN A 692 16.91 -11.88 -6.06
CA GLN A 692 15.53 -11.63 -5.64
C GLN A 692 15.57 -10.63 -4.47
N GLY A 693 14.87 -9.51 -4.58
CA GLY A 693 14.82 -8.47 -3.54
C GLY A 693 14.46 -9.02 -2.15
N GLY A 694 14.82 -8.28 -1.11
CA GLY A 694 14.59 -8.70 0.27
C GLY A 694 13.16 -8.45 0.77
N SER A 695 12.91 -8.86 2.00
CA SER A 695 11.62 -8.74 2.67
C SER A 695 11.73 -7.89 3.92
N LEU A 696 10.76 -7.01 4.12
CA LEU A 696 10.47 -6.37 5.40
C LEU A 696 9.52 -7.27 6.18
N LEU A 697 10.03 -7.88 7.24
CA LEU A 697 9.27 -8.73 8.15
C LEU A 697 8.91 -7.93 9.40
N THR A 698 7.63 -7.94 9.77
CA THR A 698 7.18 -7.49 11.09
C THR A 698 6.52 -8.64 11.84
N LEU A 699 7.08 -9.00 13.00
CA LEU A 699 6.51 -9.95 13.95
C LEU A 699 5.71 -9.19 15.00
N ALA A 700 4.53 -9.70 15.36
CA ALA A 700 3.82 -9.29 16.57
C ALA A 700 3.31 -10.49 17.35
N LEU A 701 3.62 -10.53 18.65
CA LEU A 701 3.18 -11.55 19.58
C LEU A 701 2.27 -10.92 20.64
N GLN A 702 1.08 -11.49 20.81
CA GLN A 702 0.12 -11.07 21.83
C GLN A 702 0.02 -12.09 22.95
N THR A 703 -0.04 -11.63 24.20
CA THR A 703 -0.18 -12.50 25.37
C THR A 703 -1.10 -11.87 26.40
N LEU A 704 -2.01 -12.68 26.95
CA LEU A 704 -2.81 -12.31 28.12
C LEU A 704 -1.92 -12.42 29.36
N ILE A 705 -1.63 -11.29 29.99
CA ILE A 705 -0.76 -11.24 31.17
C ILE A 705 -1.56 -11.45 32.45
N ASN A 706 -2.77 -10.89 32.53
CA ASN A 706 -3.60 -11.01 33.70
C ASN A 706 -5.07 -11.05 33.30
N PRO A 707 -5.87 -12.05 33.73
CA PRO A 707 -7.29 -12.10 33.43
C PRO A 707 -8.11 -11.01 34.14
N SER A 708 -7.55 -10.39 35.20
CA SER A 708 -8.16 -9.25 35.88
C SER A 708 -7.82 -7.95 35.15
N PRO A 709 -8.82 -7.21 34.62
CA PRO A 709 -8.59 -5.92 33.96
C PRO A 709 -8.10 -4.82 34.92
N ALA A 710 -8.30 -4.99 36.23
CA ALA A 710 -7.83 -4.07 37.26
C ALA A 710 -6.33 -4.21 37.55
N ALA A 711 -5.69 -5.29 37.08
CA ALA A 711 -4.28 -5.53 37.32
C ALA A 711 -3.39 -4.46 36.66
N LYS A 712 -2.28 -4.15 37.32
CA LYS A 712 -1.21 -3.31 36.75
C LYS A 712 -0.28 -4.18 35.91
N LEU A 713 0.28 -3.58 34.87
CA LEU A 713 1.29 -4.23 34.04
C LEU A 713 2.57 -4.46 34.85
N ASN A 714 3.06 -5.69 34.88
CA ASN A 714 4.36 -6.04 35.48
C ASN A 714 5.45 -5.98 34.40
N MET A 715 6.61 -5.40 34.74
CA MET A 715 7.78 -5.33 33.85
C MET A 715 8.31 -6.73 33.51
N GLU A 716 8.27 -7.68 34.45
CA GLU A 716 8.71 -9.07 34.20
C GLU A 716 7.89 -9.74 33.08
N SER A 717 6.59 -9.41 33.01
CA SER A 717 5.71 -9.91 31.96
C SER A 717 6.07 -9.32 30.60
N VAL A 718 6.46 -8.04 30.55
CA VAL A 718 6.95 -7.39 29.34
C VAL A 718 8.28 -7.99 28.88
N GLU A 719 9.21 -8.25 29.81
CA GLU A 719 10.48 -8.92 29.54
C GLU A 719 10.28 -10.34 28.99
N SER A 720 9.31 -11.09 29.52
CA SER A 720 8.99 -12.44 29.03
C SER A 720 8.50 -12.42 27.56
N VAL A 721 7.56 -11.54 27.22
CA VAL A 721 7.04 -11.44 25.85
C VAL A 721 8.10 -10.92 24.87
N THR A 722 8.89 -9.93 25.27
CA THR A 722 9.99 -9.40 24.43
C THR A 722 11.12 -10.42 24.25
N SER A 723 11.42 -11.24 25.26
CA SER A 723 12.31 -12.38 25.14
C SER A 723 11.78 -13.41 24.13
N LEU A 724 10.47 -13.68 24.14
CA LEU A 724 9.85 -14.59 23.18
C LEU A 724 9.96 -14.09 21.74
N VAL A 725 9.74 -12.79 21.51
CA VAL A 725 9.97 -12.15 20.19
C VAL A 725 11.44 -12.30 19.78
N SER A 726 12.38 -12.04 20.70
CA SER A 726 13.82 -12.13 20.43
C SER A 726 14.24 -13.55 20.02
N VAL A 727 13.76 -14.57 20.75
CA VAL A 727 14.04 -15.99 20.48
C VAL A 727 13.43 -16.39 19.14
N THR A 728 12.18 -15.99 18.86
CA THR A 728 11.50 -16.29 17.59
C THR A 728 12.28 -15.71 16.41
N LEU A 729 12.71 -14.44 16.49
CA LEU A 729 13.51 -13.79 15.44
C LEU A 729 14.88 -14.44 15.26
N HIS A 730 15.56 -14.79 16.35
CA HIS A 730 16.84 -15.50 16.29
C HIS A 730 16.69 -16.86 15.60
N ASN A 731 15.65 -17.62 15.95
CA ASN A 731 15.35 -18.90 15.33
C ASN A 731 15.06 -18.74 13.82
N ILE A 732 14.27 -17.74 13.42
CA ILE A 732 14.02 -17.45 11.99
C ILE A 732 15.32 -17.19 11.25
N LYS A 733 16.18 -16.29 11.76
CA LYS A 733 17.47 -15.98 11.13
C LYS A 733 18.36 -17.21 11.01
N ARG A 734 18.49 -17.99 12.09
CA ARG A 734 19.28 -19.23 12.11
C ARG A 734 18.77 -20.24 11.08
N SER A 735 17.47 -20.47 11.03
CA SER A 735 16.83 -21.46 10.14
C SER A 735 16.89 -21.05 8.67
N LEU A 736 16.99 -19.75 8.40
CA LEU A 736 17.23 -19.20 7.06
C LEU A 736 18.73 -19.00 6.75
N GLN A 737 19.64 -19.42 7.64
CA GLN A 737 21.09 -19.29 7.48
C GLN A 737 21.56 -17.83 7.24
N ILE A 738 20.90 -16.88 7.89
CA ILE A 738 21.23 -15.46 7.80
C ILE A 738 22.26 -15.15 8.90
N GLU A 739 23.48 -14.82 8.50
CA GLU A 739 24.54 -14.41 9.43
C GLU A 739 24.22 -13.02 10.02
N ASP A 740 24.45 -12.84 11.32
CA ASP A 740 24.39 -11.53 11.95
C ASP A 740 25.68 -10.76 11.56
N CYS A 741 25.59 -9.90 10.55
CA CYS A 741 26.69 -8.99 10.16
C CYS A 741 27.03 -7.96 11.24
#